data_AF-A0A9W7US85-F1
#
_entry.id   AF-A0A9W7US85-F1
#
_cell.length_a   1.000
_cell.length_b   1.000
_cell.length_c   1.000
_cell.angle_alpha   90.00
_cell.angle_beta   90.00
_cell.angle_gamma   90.00
#
_symmetry.space_group_name_H-M   'P 1'
#
loop_
_entity.id
_entity.type
_entity.pdbx_description
1 polymer ?
#
loop_
_entity_poly.entity_id
_entity_poly.type
_entity_poly.pdbx_seq_one_letter_code
_entity_poly.pdbx_strand_id
1 'polypeptide(L)'
;MWIKLKRRHIMSISISELENQLKEATINNTVFFTNLPFLSQEVQQRLLQINQDVEIIVESSQISVQEEVLILKGKVSLLGIDSLDAMFQFMIVEEQVEFIAKIPVPDTMPLSFGITELALNNILIEINTNTQSNEILKAILSGNVNLEGQVINLTKDLLVDKIFSGNIPTFSLQSILSVLCGKNIQIPGISDLTIQDAHFIINVSSTNTSVNLWANVNSFGRLQLLTSNYAGSWEYIAILSLLNEWKFSSISSILSVLDSLKFKEPKLTISSVTDSSALILSEDSQEKTISVVEGLYFSGILQMEGLGLELLRVLLKISEIPIGGLIGQNPANTKFEADLYPQLDLLGVTFNDVGLVLQVEPFIIGIQLSTIVQIQDDTLRFNGGIQLQQDGASYSLTMPGKWEKPFGLPMLDIENVLLQFQTNPDPKLAVAGDISFGDDLFVNVTCRFTSSGVPDTLIGNLNGELSISRLIKVFTGITIPEGFLDISISDVSIYIVASPLGADIGGIHYPFGFRAHGQMNAYGVEATSQMSIQENGISLDGQLTPINVGDVLKIYGETMEQGPKVLYRATAEEPFLFQLEAGIQILGATLNTHILVKQDGFEFAFSERIFNSFNASIEAEATGELNQGNFYIRASMHNDMIEYVNNQTRQMLKEITSSADSNVSNKQTEISNVEQQLASLNDEIEKRIKEINDAIKDANEALGIKEKEKDAAEKILREAEKVRNRAASALKEVKNKKNEIKKLLRNLNKQLIDARKIFDPVSQARTIKRLVKDIADWERELRKVEDQLNPLDALTEEFKMSKRNFNAANRALKKAQKHLNNILPAERDPFIIGKQVVKETLSQQIELLRSQFGLLQVFARKAAQVVAFITAQGIESLFNVSSISFEGNIQSVGAGQVSLSMDVSFMGGTQNIELAFNFQDPVSGIRSLSERLVQLLS
;
A
#
# COMPACT_ATOMS: atom_id res chain seq x y z
N MET A 1 -60.75 84.59 32.74
CA MET A 1 -61.90 85.33 33.27
C MET A 1 -62.58 84.43 34.29
N TRP A 2 -62.35 84.69 35.58
CA TRP A 2 -62.76 83.84 36.69
C TRP A 2 -64.25 84.04 37.00
N ILE A 3 -65.07 83.00 36.84
CA ILE A 3 -66.42 82.95 37.43
C ILE A 3 -66.29 82.20 38.75
N LYS A 4 -66.42 82.93 39.86
CA LYS A 4 -66.58 82.39 41.21
C LYS A 4 -67.84 81.52 41.25
N LEU A 5 -67.67 80.21 41.33
CA LEU A 5 -68.70 79.29 41.79
C LEU A 5 -69.01 79.57 43.26
N LYS A 6 -70.29 79.82 43.54
CA LYS A 6 -70.87 79.88 44.88
C LYS A 6 -70.46 78.63 45.67
N ARG A 7 -69.72 78.80 46.77
CA ARG A 7 -69.70 77.82 47.86
C ARG A 7 -71.14 77.69 48.39
N ARG A 8 -71.76 76.54 48.18
CA ARG A 8 -72.97 76.13 48.91
C ARG A 8 -72.59 76.04 50.39
N HIS A 9 -73.38 76.67 51.25
CA HIS A 9 -73.47 76.28 52.66
C HIS A 9 -73.87 74.80 52.70
N ILE A 10 -72.97 73.95 53.15
CA ILE A 10 -73.31 72.58 53.56
C ILE A 10 -73.75 72.74 55.01
N MET A 11 -75.03 72.49 55.29
CA MET A 11 -75.45 72.27 56.67
C MET A 11 -74.80 70.96 57.09
N SER A 12 -74.06 70.97 58.21
CA SER A 12 -73.60 69.75 58.85
C SER A 12 -74.83 68.95 59.29
N ILE A 13 -75.17 67.91 58.53
CA ILE A 13 -76.19 66.95 58.93
C ILE A 13 -75.70 66.22 60.18
N SER A 14 -76.56 65.95 61.14
CA SER A 14 -76.26 65.13 62.32
C SER A 14 -76.73 63.69 62.13
N ILE A 15 -76.20 62.74 62.91
CA ILE A 15 -76.64 61.32 62.85
C ILE A 15 -78.15 61.19 63.14
N SER A 16 -78.69 62.03 64.04
CA SER A 16 -80.13 62.05 64.32
C SER A 16 -80.95 62.57 63.14
N GLU A 17 -80.44 63.53 62.37
CA GLU A 17 -81.09 64.01 61.14
C GLU A 17 -81.01 62.99 60.02
N LEU A 18 -79.90 62.25 59.89
CA LEU A 18 -79.79 61.12 58.96
C LEU A 18 -80.79 60.00 59.30
N GLU A 19 -80.92 59.66 60.59
CA GLU A 19 -81.89 58.65 61.04
C GLU A 19 -83.32 59.08 60.69
N ASN A 20 -83.67 60.36 60.91
CA ASN A 20 -84.99 60.89 60.57
C ASN A 20 -85.23 60.90 59.06
N GLN A 21 -84.27 61.38 58.26
CA GLN A 21 -84.40 61.37 56.80
C GLN A 21 -84.51 59.95 56.23
N LEU A 22 -83.79 58.98 56.80
CA LEU A 22 -83.91 57.57 56.41
C LEU A 22 -85.27 56.98 56.80
N LYS A 23 -85.80 57.29 57.99
CA LYS A 23 -87.15 56.90 58.42
C LYS A 23 -88.23 57.51 57.53
N GLU A 24 -88.11 58.77 57.14
CA GLU A 24 -89.04 59.45 56.22
C GLU A 24 -88.97 58.85 54.81
N ALA A 25 -87.79 58.46 54.35
CA ALA A 25 -87.61 57.78 53.07
C ALA A 25 -88.09 56.32 53.08
N THR A 26 -88.40 55.75 54.25
CA THR A 26 -88.90 54.38 54.38
C THR A 26 -90.42 54.37 54.21
N ILE A 27 -90.91 53.87 53.08
CA ILE A 27 -92.34 53.77 52.77
C ILE A 27 -92.72 52.29 52.71
N ASN A 28 -93.70 51.85 53.51
CA ASN A 28 -94.14 50.45 53.60
C ASN A 28 -92.99 49.45 53.88
N ASN A 29 -92.06 49.81 54.78
CA ASN A 29 -90.83 49.07 55.08
C ASN A 29 -89.86 48.95 53.90
N THR A 30 -89.98 49.79 52.88
CA THR A 30 -89.09 49.79 51.71
C THR A 30 -88.33 51.12 51.60
N VAL A 31 -87.04 51.04 51.30
CA VAL A 31 -86.14 52.19 51.10
C VAL A 31 -85.57 52.15 49.69
N PHE A 32 -85.74 53.23 48.94
CA PHE A 32 -85.15 53.41 47.61
C PHE A 32 -83.78 54.08 47.74
N PHE A 33 -82.72 53.30 47.71
CA PHE A 33 -81.36 53.76 47.98
C PHE A 33 -80.84 54.76 46.96
N THR A 34 -81.22 54.58 45.69
CA THR A 34 -80.83 55.46 44.58
C THR A 34 -81.50 56.83 44.65
N ASN A 35 -82.45 57.04 45.58
CA ASN A 35 -83.19 58.29 45.77
C ASN A 35 -83.03 58.89 47.18
N LEU A 36 -82.08 58.39 47.99
CA LEU A 36 -81.88 58.91 49.35
C LEU A 36 -81.36 60.36 49.31
N PRO A 37 -82.06 61.33 49.96
CA PRO A 37 -81.81 62.76 49.77
C PRO A 37 -80.46 63.24 50.35
N PHE A 38 -79.87 62.46 51.25
CA PHE A 38 -78.58 62.75 51.88
C PHE A 38 -77.38 62.11 51.15
N LEU A 39 -77.61 61.25 50.15
CA LEU A 39 -76.55 60.79 49.25
C LEU A 39 -76.32 61.82 48.14
N SER A 40 -75.08 62.00 47.72
CA SER A 40 -74.78 62.89 46.59
C SER A 40 -75.35 62.33 45.29
N GLN A 41 -75.68 63.21 44.33
CA GLN A 41 -76.16 62.79 43.00
C GLN A 41 -75.17 61.85 42.31
N GLU A 42 -73.87 62.03 42.53
CA GLU A 42 -72.85 61.17 41.96
C GLU A 42 -72.88 59.75 42.55
N VAL A 43 -73.01 59.62 43.87
CA VAL A 43 -73.16 58.33 44.54
C VAL A 43 -74.44 57.62 44.06
N GLN A 44 -75.56 58.35 43.94
CA GLN A 44 -76.81 57.80 43.41
C GLN A 44 -76.67 57.26 41.98
N GLN A 45 -76.01 58.00 41.08
CA GLN A 45 -75.76 57.56 39.70
C GLN A 45 -74.82 56.35 39.63
N ARG A 46 -73.79 56.29 40.48
CA ARG A 46 -72.89 55.13 40.55
C ARG A 46 -73.58 53.89 41.10
N LEU A 47 -74.46 54.03 42.08
CA LEU A 47 -75.27 52.94 42.61
C LEU A 47 -76.24 52.39 41.54
N LEU A 48 -76.86 53.26 40.74
CA LEU A 48 -77.64 52.85 39.56
C LEU A 48 -76.77 52.09 38.56
N GLN A 49 -75.58 52.61 38.24
CA GLN A 49 -74.64 51.96 37.32
C GLN A 49 -74.23 50.56 37.79
N ILE A 50 -73.93 50.40 39.08
CA ILE A 50 -73.61 49.10 39.69
C ILE A 50 -74.75 48.11 39.52
N ASN A 51 -76.00 48.57 39.61
CA ASN A 51 -77.19 47.72 39.52
C ASN A 51 -77.83 47.72 38.12
N GLN A 52 -77.04 47.96 37.05
CA GLN A 52 -77.52 47.92 35.65
C GLN A 52 -78.70 48.87 35.38
N ASP A 53 -78.62 50.09 35.90
CA ASP A 53 -79.65 51.14 35.78
C ASP A 53 -81.00 50.78 36.45
N VAL A 54 -81.02 49.75 37.30
CA VAL A 54 -82.16 49.37 38.14
C VAL A 54 -82.01 50.00 39.53
N GLU A 55 -83.09 50.58 40.06
CA GLU A 55 -83.07 51.14 41.42
C GLU A 55 -82.73 50.08 42.47
N ILE A 56 -81.89 50.45 43.45
CA ILE A 56 -81.59 49.58 44.59
C ILE A 56 -82.69 49.76 45.63
N ILE A 57 -83.45 48.70 45.85
CA ILE A 57 -84.60 48.68 46.76
C ILE A 57 -84.29 47.78 47.94
N VAL A 58 -84.37 48.33 49.15
CA VAL A 58 -84.15 47.60 50.41
C VAL A 58 -85.46 47.47 51.17
N GLU A 59 -85.94 46.25 51.35
CA GLU A 59 -87.00 45.92 52.31
C GLU A 59 -86.38 45.92 53.72
N SER A 60 -86.48 47.07 54.38
CA SER A 60 -85.95 47.34 55.71
C SER A 60 -86.55 46.41 56.75
N SER A 61 -85.71 45.66 57.44
CA SER A 61 -86.09 44.83 58.58
C SER A 61 -85.72 45.48 59.92
N GLN A 62 -84.68 46.34 59.93
CA GLN A 62 -84.21 47.02 61.13
C GLN A 62 -83.42 48.30 60.79
N ILE A 63 -83.76 49.41 61.44
CA ILE A 63 -82.94 50.63 61.49
C ILE A 63 -82.45 50.78 62.94
N SER A 64 -81.14 50.91 63.13
CA SER A 64 -80.55 51.13 64.45
C SER A 64 -79.39 52.10 64.37
N VAL A 65 -79.25 52.97 65.37
CA VAL A 65 -78.05 53.78 65.56
C VAL A 65 -77.16 53.08 66.58
N GLN A 66 -75.89 52.87 66.22
CA GLN A 66 -74.85 52.37 67.11
C GLN A 66 -73.72 53.39 67.11
N GLU A 67 -73.50 54.05 68.26
CA GLU A 67 -72.55 55.17 68.39
C GLU A 67 -72.82 56.30 67.37
N GLU A 68 -71.91 56.53 66.42
CA GLU A 68 -72.01 57.53 65.34
C GLU A 68 -72.33 56.90 63.97
N VAL A 69 -72.79 55.64 63.96
CA VAL A 69 -73.12 54.91 62.72
C VAL A 69 -74.61 54.55 62.70
N LEU A 70 -75.29 55.00 61.66
CA LEU A 70 -76.66 54.58 61.34
C LEU A 70 -76.59 53.30 60.52
N ILE A 71 -77.20 52.23 61.03
CA ILE A 71 -77.22 50.91 60.39
C ILE A 71 -78.64 50.61 59.91
N LEU A 72 -78.77 50.31 58.63
CA LEU A 72 -79.95 49.71 58.04
C LEU A 72 -79.64 48.25 57.69
N LYS A 73 -80.48 47.34 58.18
CA LYS A 73 -80.49 45.94 57.75
C LYS A 73 -81.78 45.62 57.02
N GLY A 74 -81.69 44.79 56.00
CA GLY A 74 -82.87 44.43 55.21
C GLY A 74 -82.58 43.45 54.10
N LYS A 75 -83.66 43.06 53.42
CA LYS A 75 -83.59 42.31 52.17
C LYS A 75 -83.34 43.28 51.01
N VAL A 76 -82.39 42.98 50.14
CA VAL A 76 -82.09 43.78 48.94
C VAL A 76 -81.94 42.86 47.73
N SER A 77 -82.34 43.34 46.56
CA SER A 77 -81.98 42.71 45.29
C SER A 77 -80.94 43.58 44.59
N LEU A 78 -79.74 43.03 44.34
CA LEU A 78 -78.64 43.72 43.66
C LEU A 78 -78.04 42.81 42.59
N LEU A 79 -77.83 43.34 41.38
CA LEU A 79 -77.35 42.58 40.22
C LEU A 79 -78.23 41.36 39.88
N GLY A 80 -79.52 41.42 40.21
CA GLY A 80 -80.47 40.31 40.06
C GLY A 80 -80.34 39.22 41.13
N ILE A 81 -79.62 39.48 42.22
CA ILE A 81 -79.38 38.55 43.32
C ILE A 81 -80.06 39.06 44.59
N ASP A 82 -80.90 38.22 45.21
CA ASP A 82 -81.58 38.54 46.46
C ASP A 82 -80.68 38.21 47.67
N SER A 83 -80.40 39.21 48.50
CA SER A 83 -79.75 39.05 49.81
C SER A 83 -80.76 39.31 50.92
N LEU A 84 -80.83 38.41 51.91
CA LEU A 84 -81.75 38.50 53.05
C LEU A 84 -81.15 39.22 54.26
N ASP A 85 -79.84 39.46 54.29
CA ASP A 85 -79.11 40.02 55.44
C ASP A 85 -78.11 41.10 54.99
N ALA A 86 -78.56 41.98 54.09
CA ALA A 86 -77.75 43.11 53.67
C ALA A 86 -77.64 44.14 54.79
N MET A 87 -76.42 44.64 55.00
CA MET A 87 -76.12 45.66 55.99
C MET A 87 -75.60 46.92 55.30
N PHE A 88 -76.23 48.05 55.58
CA PHE A 88 -75.85 49.37 55.09
C PHE A 88 -75.52 50.24 56.29
N GLN A 89 -74.32 50.82 56.29
CA GLN A 89 -73.81 51.68 57.33
C GLN A 89 -73.65 53.08 56.76
N PHE A 90 -74.18 54.06 57.48
CA PHE A 90 -74.05 55.48 57.17
C PHE A 90 -73.38 56.17 58.34
N MET A 91 -72.33 56.93 58.08
CA MET A 91 -71.59 57.66 59.09
C MET A 91 -71.22 59.04 58.56
N ILE A 92 -70.95 59.99 59.47
CA ILE A 92 -70.59 61.35 59.08
C ILE A 92 -69.09 61.52 59.30
N VAL A 93 -68.36 61.74 58.21
CA VAL A 93 -66.92 61.97 58.21
C VAL A 93 -66.67 63.29 57.46
N GLU A 94 -65.98 64.24 58.09
CA GLU A 94 -65.66 65.55 57.48
C GLU A 94 -66.87 66.29 56.87
N GLU A 95 -68.00 66.31 57.58
CA GLU A 95 -69.27 66.93 57.15
C GLU A 95 -69.93 66.28 55.92
N GLN A 96 -69.48 65.10 55.50
CA GLN A 96 -70.08 64.29 54.42
C GLN A 96 -70.61 62.96 54.96
N VAL A 97 -71.62 62.41 54.29
CA VAL A 97 -72.17 61.10 54.60
C VAL A 97 -71.34 60.05 53.88
N GLU A 98 -70.57 59.27 54.63
CA GLU A 98 -69.95 58.04 54.13
C GLU A 98 -70.93 56.89 54.21
N PHE A 99 -70.85 56.02 53.21
CA PHE A 99 -71.73 54.89 52.99
C PHE A 99 -70.90 53.63 52.79
N ILE A 100 -71.18 52.61 53.60
CA ILE A 100 -70.62 51.27 53.48
C ILE A 100 -71.76 50.27 53.38
N ALA A 101 -71.85 49.53 52.29
CA ALA A 101 -72.72 48.37 52.15
C ALA A 101 -71.89 47.08 52.26
N LYS A 102 -72.40 46.12 53.03
CA LYS A 102 -71.94 44.74 53.06
C LYS A 102 -73.13 43.84 52.79
N ILE A 103 -73.16 43.28 51.60
CA ILE A 103 -74.29 42.51 51.08
C ILE A 103 -73.81 41.07 50.89
N PRO A 104 -74.04 40.18 51.87
CA PRO A 104 -73.72 38.77 51.70
C PRO A 104 -74.70 38.18 50.70
N VAL A 105 -74.18 37.45 49.72
CA VAL A 105 -75.00 36.74 48.74
C VAL A 105 -75.10 35.28 49.20
N PRO A 106 -76.32 34.77 49.47
CA PRO A 106 -76.52 33.42 50.00
C PRO A 106 -76.26 32.32 48.96
N ASP A 107 -76.37 32.65 47.68
CA ASP A 107 -76.22 31.71 46.59
C ASP A 107 -74.75 31.49 46.21
N THR A 108 -74.43 30.27 45.83
CA THR A 108 -73.17 29.97 45.14
C THR A 108 -73.26 30.45 43.70
N MET A 109 -72.32 31.29 43.27
CA MET A 109 -72.28 31.76 41.88
C MET A 109 -71.39 30.82 41.06
N PRO A 110 -71.90 30.16 40.00
CA PRO A 110 -71.06 29.38 39.11
C PRO A 110 -70.15 30.33 38.31
N LEU A 111 -68.86 30.02 38.30
CA LEU A 111 -67.85 30.69 37.50
C LEU A 111 -67.17 29.66 36.59
N SER A 112 -67.26 29.87 35.28
CA SER A 112 -66.50 29.07 34.34
C SER A 112 -65.03 29.47 34.41
N PHE A 113 -64.18 28.53 34.83
CA PHE A 113 -62.74 28.67 34.97
C PHE A 113 -62.07 27.64 34.06
N GLY A 114 -61.97 27.99 32.77
CA GLY A 114 -61.60 27.01 31.76
C GLY A 114 -62.72 26.02 31.48
N ILE A 115 -62.38 24.72 31.38
CA ILE A 115 -63.36 23.62 31.33
C ILE A 115 -64.01 23.32 32.69
N THR A 116 -63.48 23.88 33.78
CA THR A 116 -63.95 23.61 35.13
C THR A 116 -64.95 24.66 35.56
N GLU A 117 -66.12 24.22 36.02
CA GLU A 117 -67.06 25.11 36.71
C GLU A 117 -66.68 25.18 38.19
N LEU A 118 -66.29 26.36 38.65
CA LEU A 118 -66.00 26.64 40.06
C LEU A 118 -67.20 27.31 40.70
N ALA A 119 -67.54 26.88 41.92
CA ALA A 119 -68.53 27.56 42.74
C ALA A 119 -67.84 28.67 43.54
N LEU A 120 -68.20 29.93 43.28
CA LEU A 120 -67.85 31.05 44.14
C LEU A 120 -68.75 31.00 45.39
N ASN A 121 -68.13 30.75 46.54
CA ASN A 121 -68.78 30.63 47.83
C ASN A 121 -68.48 31.86 48.70
N ASN A 122 -69.24 32.04 49.79
CA ASN A 122 -69.06 33.16 50.73
C ASN A 122 -69.00 34.52 50.02
N ILE A 123 -69.91 34.72 49.06
CA ILE A 123 -69.91 35.90 48.21
C ILE A 123 -70.32 37.12 49.05
N LEU A 124 -69.54 38.19 48.93
CA LEU A 124 -69.77 39.46 49.60
C LEU A 124 -69.62 40.59 48.58
N ILE A 125 -70.67 41.39 48.42
CA ILE A 125 -70.58 42.67 47.72
C ILE A 125 -70.34 43.76 48.78
N GLU A 126 -69.19 44.42 48.66
CA GLU A 126 -68.81 45.56 49.49
C GLU A 126 -68.83 46.83 48.65
N ILE A 127 -69.64 47.81 49.04
CA ILE A 127 -69.70 49.13 48.42
C ILE A 127 -69.25 50.14 49.46
N ASN A 128 -68.28 51.00 49.14
CA ASN A 128 -67.75 52.00 50.08
C ASN A 128 -67.52 53.32 49.35
N THR A 129 -67.98 54.43 49.93
CA THR A 129 -67.63 55.79 49.52
C THR A 129 -66.46 56.29 50.37
N ASN A 130 -65.21 56.14 49.91
CA ASN A 130 -64.04 56.64 50.64
C ASN A 130 -63.79 58.11 50.28
N THR A 131 -63.76 59.00 51.27
CA THR A 131 -63.60 60.45 51.05
C THR A 131 -62.15 60.95 51.05
N GLN A 132 -61.14 60.13 51.39
CA GLN A 132 -59.73 60.57 51.47
C GLN A 132 -59.01 60.66 50.12
N SER A 133 -59.54 60.00 49.10
CA SER A 133 -59.10 60.10 47.70
C SER A 133 -60.26 60.72 46.91
N ASN A 134 -60.00 61.56 45.90
CA ASN A 134 -61.02 62.10 44.99
C ASN A 134 -61.78 61.04 44.15
N GLU A 135 -61.84 59.78 44.58
CA GLU A 135 -62.56 58.65 43.99
C GLU A 135 -63.81 58.36 44.84
N ILE A 136 -64.98 58.58 44.24
CA ILE A 136 -66.22 58.80 45.00
C ILE A 136 -66.95 57.50 45.39
N LEU A 137 -66.55 56.33 44.87
CA LEU A 137 -67.16 55.05 45.23
C LEU A 137 -66.26 53.87 44.81
N LYS A 138 -66.09 52.87 45.69
CA LYS A 138 -65.48 51.56 45.40
C LYS A 138 -66.55 50.48 45.56
N ALA A 139 -66.73 49.59 44.59
CA ALA A 139 -67.69 48.50 44.69
C ALA A 139 -67.02 47.18 44.28
N ILE A 140 -66.83 46.29 45.24
CA ILE A 140 -66.12 45.02 45.06
C ILE A 140 -67.08 43.88 45.33
N LEU A 141 -67.21 42.96 44.39
CA LEU A 141 -67.74 41.63 44.64
C LEU A 141 -66.56 40.71 44.96
N SER A 142 -66.58 40.08 46.12
CA SER A 142 -65.56 39.11 46.54
C SER A 142 -66.18 37.76 46.87
N GLY A 143 -65.40 36.69 46.78
CA GLY A 143 -65.83 35.35 47.18
C GLY A 143 -64.68 34.36 47.12
N ASN A 144 -64.92 33.15 47.61
CA ASN A 144 -63.91 32.10 47.71
C ASN A 144 -64.21 30.96 46.74
N VAL A 145 -63.22 30.55 45.96
CA VAL A 145 -63.26 29.32 45.16
C VAL A 145 -62.30 28.30 45.75
N ASN A 146 -62.65 27.01 45.66
CA ASN A 146 -61.76 25.92 46.03
C ASN A 146 -61.14 25.33 44.75
N LEU A 147 -59.82 25.39 44.63
CA LEU A 147 -59.05 24.86 43.52
C LEU A 147 -58.06 23.82 44.07
N GLU A 148 -58.30 22.54 43.80
CA GLU A 148 -57.44 21.42 44.26
C GLU A 148 -57.11 21.47 45.77
N GLY A 149 -58.09 21.84 46.61
CA GLY A 149 -57.94 21.91 48.06
C GLY A 149 -57.39 23.24 48.60
N GLN A 150 -57.05 24.19 47.72
CA GLN A 150 -56.69 25.55 48.10
C GLN A 150 -57.89 26.50 47.99
N VAL A 151 -58.13 27.27 49.05
CA VAL A 151 -59.16 28.32 49.05
C VAL A 151 -58.54 29.60 48.50
N ILE A 152 -59.01 30.04 47.34
CA ILE A 152 -58.57 31.25 46.65
C ILE A 152 -59.65 32.31 46.77
N ASN A 153 -59.27 33.52 47.21
CA ASN A 153 -60.18 34.66 47.20
C ASN A 153 -60.15 35.34 45.83
N LEU A 154 -61.33 35.46 45.22
CA LEU A 154 -61.57 36.19 43.99
C LEU A 154 -62.25 37.52 44.31
N THR A 155 -61.83 38.57 43.61
CA THR A 155 -62.44 39.90 43.69
C THR A 155 -62.78 40.41 42.30
N LYS A 156 -63.88 41.15 42.16
CA LYS A 156 -64.30 41.83 40.95
C LYS A 156 -64.72 43.24 41.31
N ASP A 157 -64.13 44.23 40.66
CA ASP A 157 -64.61 45.59 40.75
C ASP A 157 -65.85 45.75 39.86
N LEU A 158 -66.94 46.25 40.43
CA LEU A 158 -68.24 46.40 39.78
C LEU A 158 -68.34 47.71 38.97
N LEU A 159 -67.35 48.60 39.07
CA LEU A 159 -67.32 49.90 38.39
C LEU A 159 -66.45 49.93 37.13
N VAL A 160 -65.60 48.92 36.93
CA VAL A 160 -64.78 48.69 35.74
C VAL A 160 -65.19 47.37 35.06
N ASP A 161 -64.55 47.06 33.93
CA ASP A 161 -64.88 45.90 33.09
C ASP A 161 -64.93 44.56 33.86
N LYS A 162 -65.64 43.58 33.28
CA LYS A 162 -66.06 42.29 33.87
C LYS A 162 -64.90 41.33 34.17
N ILE A 163 -64.02 41.72 35.07
CA ILE A 163 -62.77 41.03 35.35
C ILE A 163 -62.77 40.57 36.82
N PHE A 164 -62.66 39.25 37.03
CA PHE A 164 -62.31 38.72 38.35
C PHE A 164 -60.80 38.61 38.48
N SER A 165 -60.24 38.96 39.63
CA SER A 165 -58.83 38.82 39.95
C SER A 165 -58.62 38.07 41.26
N GLY A 166 -57.50 37.37 41.37
CA GLY A 166 -57.14 36.62 42.57
C GLY A 166 -55.65 36.32 42.64
N ASN A 167 -55.21 35.82 43.80
CA ASN A 167 -53.82 35.40 44.00
C ASN A 167 -53.77 33.94 44.48
N ILE A 168 -52.86 33.15 43.92
CA ILE A 168 -52.59 31.75 44.30
C ILE A 168 -51.18 31.69 44.89
N PRO A 169 -50.99 31.23 46.14
CA PRO A 169 -49.69 31.27 46.80
C PRO A 169 -48.65 30.37 46.13
N THR A 170 -48.97 29.10 45.97
CA THR A 170 -48.07 28.12 45.34
C THR A 170 -48.89 27.01 44.71
N PHE A 171 -48.60 26.69 43.46
CA PHE A 171 -49.36 25.70 42.70
C PHE A 171 -48.47 25.00 41.66
N SER A 172 -48.94 23.86 41.15
CA SER A 172 -48.29 23.11 40.07
C SER A 172 -48.78 23.61 38.71
N LEU A 173 -47.88 23.89 37.77
CA LEU A 173 -48.26 24.33 36.43
C LEU A 173 -49.03 23.24 35.68
N GLN A 174 -48.63 21.96 35.79
CA GLN A 174 -49.39 20.88 35.17
C GLN A 174 -50.78 20.74 35.77
N SER A 175 -50.91 20.91 37.09
CA SER A 175 -52.20 20.83 37.78
C SER A 175 -53.11 21.96 37.34
N ILE A 176 -52.62 23.21 37.29
CA ILE A 176 -53.48 24.35 36.91
C ILE A 176 -53.94 24.24 35.46
N LEU A 177 -53.06 23.78 34.56
CA LEU A 177 -53.43 23.55 33.17
C LEU A 177 -54.38 22.36 33.00
N SER A 178 -54.23 21.32 33.82
CA SER A 178 -55.18 20.19 33.85
C SER A 178 -56.56 20.64 34.28
N VAL A 179 -56.65 21.53 35.28
CA VAL A 179 -57.92 22.11 35.74
C VAL A 179 -58.52 23.06 34.70
N LEU A 180 -57.70 23.90 34.06
CA LEU A 180 -58.18 24.90 33.10
C LEU A 180 -58.55 24.29 31.73
N CYS A 181 -57.79 23.31 31.25
CA CYS A 181 -57.91 22.79 29.89
C CYS A 181 -58.36 21.33 29.81
N GLY A 182 -58.36 20.58 30.93
CA GLY A 182 -58.72 19.16 30.94
C GLY A 182 -57.71 18.23 30.31
N LYS A 183 -56.50 18.74 30.05
CA LYS A 183 -55.41 17.99 29.41
C LYS A 183 -54.29 17.80 30.42
N ASN A 184 -53.84 16.56 30.59
CA ASN A 184 -52.59 16.29 31.30
C ASN A 184 -51.43 16.61 30.36
N ILE A 185 -50.67 17.67 30.67
CA ILE A 185 -49.64 18.19 29.77
C ILE A 185 -48.28 17.67 30.23
N GLN A 186 -47.71 16.81 29.40
CA GLN A 186 -46.29 16.48 29.51
C GLN A 186 -45.50 17.51 28.72
N ILE A 187 -44.80 18.39 29.44
CA ILE A 187 -43.84 19.30 28.83
C ILE A 187 -42.57 18.48 28.54
N PRO A 188 -42.12 18.36 27.28
CA PRO A 188 -40.96 17.54 26.95
C PRO A 188 -39.72 17.93 27.77
N GLY A 189 -39.16 16.97 28.51
CA GLY A 189 -37.95 17.14 29.33
C GLY A 189 -38.14 17.92 30.65
N ILE A 190 -39.22 18.68 30.83
CA ILE A 190 -39.40 19.52 32.01
C ILE A 190 -40.29 18.79 33.04
N SER A 191 -39.76 18.57 34.25
CA SER A 191 -40.55 18.13 35.40
C SER A 191 -41.56 19.20 35.79
N ASP A 192 -42.66 18.83 36.45
CA ASP A 192 -43.73 19.78 36.78
C ASP A 192 -43.19 21.04 37.48
N LEU A 193 -43.58 22.20 36.94
CA LEU A 193 -43.08 23.51 37.35
C LEU A 193 -43.93 24.04 38.50
N THR A 194 -43.28 24.41 39.60
CA THR A 194 -43.96 25.07 40.73
C THR A 194 -44.06 26.57 40.47
N ILE A 195 -45.28 27.09 40.36
CA ILE A 195 -45.58 28.52 40.29
C ILE A 195 -45.78 29.09 41.70
N GLN A 196 -45.29 30.30 41.95
CA GLN A 196 -45.35 31.01 43.23
C GLN A 196 -45.87 32.43 43.01
N ASP A 197 -46.61 32.94 44.01
CA ASP A 197 -47.17 34.31 44.02
C ASP A 197 -47.92 34.63 42.71
N ALA A 198 -48.79 33.68 42.30
CA ALA A 198 -49.46 33.77 41.02
C ALA A 198 -50.63 34.74 41.12
N HIS A 199 -50.57 35.84 40.37
CA HIS A 199 -51.71 36.71 40.15
C HIS A 199 -52.48 36.22 38.92
N PHE A 200 -53.79 36.11 38.99
CA PHE A 200 -54.58 35.75 37.82
C PHE A 200 -55.82 36.59 37.67
N ILE A 201 -56.27 36.68 36.42
CA ILE A 201 -57.38 37.46 35.95
C ILE A 201 -58.27 36.58 35.08
N ILE A 202 -59.57 36.54 35.36
CA ILE A 202 -60.60 35.90 34.55
C ILE A 202 -61.39 36.99 33.85
N ASN A 203 -61.30 37.06 32.53
CA ASN A 203 -62.13 37.93 31.73
C ASN A 203 -63.37 37.16 31.26
N VAL A 204 -64.52 37.49 31.84
CA VAL A 204 -65.80 36.84 31.53
C VAL A 204 -66.58 37.73 30.57
N SER A 205 -66.44 37.47 29.26
CA SER A 205 -67.25 38.11 28.22
C SER A 205 -68.38 37.19 27.74
N SER A 206 -69.40 37.75 27.08
CA SER A 206 -70.54 36.99 26.55
C SER A 206 -70.18 36.06 25.39
N THR A 207 -68.98 36.20 24.81
CA THR A 207 -68.56 35.45 23.60
C THR A 207 -67.26 34.69 23.77
N ASN A 208 -66.41 35.04 24.75
CA ASN A 208 -65.17 34.32 25.02
C ASN A 208 -64.71 34.52 26.48
N THR A 209 -64.44 33.43 27.21
CA THR A 209 -63.84 33.51 28.55
C THR A 209 -62.35 33.22 28.44
N SER A 210 -61.51 34.03 29.06
CA SER A 210 -60.07 33.80 29.14
C SER A 210 -59.55 33.95 30.55
N VAL A 211 -58.55 33.15 30.91
CA VAL A 211 -57.81 33.25 32.17
C VAL A 211 -56.39 33.64 31.83
N ASN A 212 -55.91 34.73 32.42
CA ASN A 212 -54.53 35.17 32.35
C ASN A 212 -53.91 35.01 33.73
N LEU A 213 -52.67 34.53 33.80
CA LEU A 213 -51.96 34.29 35.05
C LEU A 213 -50.51 34.70 34.91
N TRP A 214 -49.99 35.39 35.92
CA TRP A 214 -48.59 35.79 36.03
C TRP A 214 -48.02 35.27 37.34
N ALA A 215 -46.90 34.57 37.29
CA ALA A 215 -46.32 33.93 38.47
C ALA A 215 -44.79 33.86 38.40
N ASN A 216 -44.16 33.65 39.55
CA ASN A 216 -42.75 33.31 39.61
C ASN A 216 -42.60 31.79 39.50
N VAL A 217 -41.64 31.32 38.71
CA VAL A 217 -41.30 29.90 38.59
C VAL A 217 -39.85 29.72 39.00
N ASN A 218 -39.64 28.87 40.01
CA ASN A 218 -38.30 28.57 40.50
C ASN A 218 -37.41 28.07 39.36
N SER A 219 -36.21 28.62 39.26
CA SER A 219 -35.21 28.30 38.23
C SER A 219 -35.56 28.69 36.78
N PHE A 220 -36.79 29.13 36.49
CA PHE A 220 -37.24 29.52 35.13
C PHE A 220 -37.71 30.98 35.01
N GLY A 221 -37.76 31.75 36.09
CA GLY A 221 -38.04 33.19 36.02
C GLY A 221 -39.53 33.53 36.12
N ARG A 222 -40.04 34.39 35.22
CA ARG A 222 -41.45 34.86 35.26
C ARG A 222 -42.30 34.11 34.25
N LEU A 223 -43.42 33.54 34.70
CA LEU A 223 -44.44 32.90 33.87
C LEU A 223 -45.53 33.90 33.53
N GLN A 224 -45.98 33.87 32.28
CA GLN A 224 -47.22 34.44 31.79
C GLN A 224 -48.03 33.33 31.12
N LEU A 225 -49.21 33.03 31.61
CA LEU A 225 -50.08 31.96 31.14
C LEU A 225 -51.40 32.56 30.66
N LEU A 226 -51.81 32.21 29.46
CA LEU A 226 -53.15 32.44 28.92
C LEU A 226 -53.83 31.08 28.71
N THR A 227 -55.07 30.96 29.15
CA THR A 227 -55.96 29.87 28.74
C THR A 227 -57.25 30.45 28.20
N SER A 228 -57.68 30.02 27.02
CA SER A 228 -58.92 30.48 26.38
C SER A 228 -59.49 29.40 25.47
N ASN A 229 -60.73 29.62 25.01
CA ASN A 229 -61.36 28.70 24.08
C ASN A 229 -60.90 29.00 22.65
N TYR A 230 -60.28 28.01 22.00
CA TYR A 230 -59.90 28.02 20.59
C TYR A 230 -60.72 26.95 19.86
N ALA A 231 -61.60 27.38 18.95
CA ALA A 231 -62.39 26.49 18.09
C ALA A 231 -63.16 25.35 18.83
N GLY A 232 -63.62 25.61 20.05
CA GLY A 232 -64.41 24.65 20.84
C GLY A 232 -63.61 23.81 21.84
N SER A 233 -62.28 23.92 21.88
CA SER A 233 -61.43 23.33 22.92
C SER A 233 -60.75 24.41 23.76
N TRP A 234 -60.50 24.11 25.02
CA TRP A 234 -59.70 24.99 25.89
C TRP A 234 -58.23 24.70 25.69
N GLU A 235 -57.50 25.74 25.32
CA GLU A 235 -56.08 25.67 24.97
C GLU A 235 -55.30 26.67 25.82
N TYR A 236 -53.97 26.52 25.84
CA TYR A 236 -53.10 27.33 26.66
C TYR A 236 -51.87 27.82 25.91
N ILE A 237 -51.38 28.98 26.35
CA ILE A 237 -50.09 29.58 25.95
C ILE A 237 -49.38 30.01 27.23
N ALA A 238 -48.27 29.37 27.56
CA ALA A 238 -47.43 29.69 28.70
C ALA A 238 -46.06 30.21 28.22
N ILE A 239 -45.70 31.42 28.60
CA ILE A 239 -44.41 32.05 28.27
C ILE A 239 -43.61 32.20 29.56
N LEU A 240 -42.48 31.52 29.62
CA LEU A 240 -41.48 31.65 30.67
C LEU A 240 -40.39 32.61 30.19
N SER A 241 -40.33 33.79 30.81
CA SER A 241 -39.21 34.72 30.66
C SER A 241 -38.07 34.29 31.58
N LEU A 242 -37.05 33.71 30.96
CA LEU A 242 -35.92 33.10 31.66
C LEU A 242 -34.88 34.15 32.07
N LEU A 243 -34.05 33.81 33.05
CA LEU A 243 -32.86 34.62 33.40
C LEU A 243 -31.79 34.47 32.31
N ASN A 244 -30.98 35.51 32.08
CA ASN A 244 -29.90 35.46 31.06
C ASN A 244 -28.85 34.36 31.33
N GLU A 245 -28.70 33.94 32.59
CA GLU A 245 -27.78 32.87 33.02
C GLU A 245 -28.43 31.47 33.03
N TRP A 246 -29.65 31.36 32.49
CA TRP A 246 -30.38 30.10 32.43
C TRP A 246 -29.68 29.10 31.49
N LYS A 247 -29.76 27.82 31.83
CA LYS A 247 -29.08 26.73 31.13
C LYS A 247 -30.06 25.73 30.54
N PHE A 248 -29.81 25.31 29.30
CA PHE A 248 -30.60 24.28 28.60
C PHE A 248 -30.52 22.92 29.27
N SER A 249 -29.42 22.62 29.97
CA SER A 249 -29.32 21.42 30.81
C SER A 249 -30.40 21.32 31.91
N SER A 250 -31.08 22.42 32.23
CA SER A 250 -32.24 22.42 33.14
C SER A 250 -33.48 21.74 32.55
N ILE A 251 -33.56 21.59 31.23
CA ILE A 251 -34.59 20.81 30.52
C ILE A 251 -34.11 19.38 30.33
N SER A 252 -32.92 19.20 29.74
CA SER A 252 -32.35 17.86 29.52
C SER A 252 -30.85 17.92 29.45
N SER A 253 -30.18 16.96 30.08
CA SER A 253 -28.71 16.87 30.08
C SER A 253 -28.10 16.83 28.67
N ILE A 254 -28.80 16.28 27.66
CA ILE A 254 -28.32 16.23 26.27
C ILE A 254 -28.19 17.62 25.64
N LEU A 255 -28.95 18.61 26.13
CA LEU A 255 -28.89 19.99 25.68
C LEU A 255 -27.74 20.78 26.30
N SER A 256 -26.93 20.18 27.19
CA SER A 256 -25.82 20.89 27.88
C SER A 256 -24.78 21.45 26.92
N VAL A 257 -24.71 20.91 25.69
CA VAL A 257 -23.87 21.44 24.61
C VAL A 257 -24.19 22.91 24.26
N LEU A 258 -25.41 23.36 24.55
CA LEU A 258 -25.86 24.74 24.34
C LEU A 258 -25.58 25.66 25.54
N ASP A 259 -25.22 25.13 26.72
CA ASP A 259 -25.06 25.92 27.95
C ASP A 259 -23.88 26.91 27.91
N SER A 260 -22.91 26.70 27.00
CA SER A 260 -21.81 27.63 26.79
C SER A 260 -22.16 28.83 25.90
N LEU A 261 -23.32 28.77 25.22
CA LEU A 261 -23.83 29.89 24.43
C LEU A 261 -24.53 30.91 25.34
N LYS A 262 -24.46 32.18 24.96
CA LYS A 262 -25.09 33.28 25.70
C LYS A 262 -26.30 33.81 24.96
N PHE A 263 -27.43 33.92 25.66
CA PHE A 263 -28.67 34.47 25.12
C PHE A 263 -29.13 35.66 25.96
N LYS A 264 -29.52 36.75 25.30
CA LYS A 264 -30.29 37.84 25.93
C LYS A 264 -31.78 37.56 25.77
N GLU A 265 -32.53 37.91 26.80
CA GLU A 265 -33.99 37.74 26.85
C GLU A 265 -34.47 36.31 26.48
N PRO A 266 -33.84 35.24 26.99
CA PRO A 266 -34.25 33.88 26.68
C PRO A 266 -35.68 33.62 27.15
N LYS A 267 -36.47 32.95 26.31
CA LYS A 267 -37.88 32.62 26.57
C LYS A 267 -38.18 31.18 26.17
N LEU A 268 -38.98 30.51 26.98
CA LEU A 268 -39.63 29.25 26.62
C LEU A 268 -41.13 29.49 26.48
N THR A 269 -41.66 29.18 25.32
CA THR A 269 -43.10 29.20 25.05
C THR A 269 -43.61 27.78 25.00
N ILE A 270 -44.59 27.45 25.84
CA ILE A 270 -45.28 26.18 25.86
C ILE A 270 -46.70 26.46 25.38
N SER A 271 -47.07 25.95 24.21
CA SER A 271 -48.38 26.20 23.61
C SER A 271 -49.05 24.90 23.23
N SER A 272 -50.37 24.82 23.36
CA SER A 272 -51.17 23.75 22.76
C SER A 272 -51.81 24.14 21.41
N VAL A 273 -51.50 25.33 20.92
CA VAL A 273 -51.98 25.85 19.63
C VAL A 273 -50.84 26.42 18.79
N THR A 274 -51.01 26.37 17.48
CA THR A 274 -50.21 27.14 16.53
C THR A 274 -51.04 28.31 16.04
N ASP A 275 -50.64 29.53 16.37
CA ASP A 275 -51.33 30.77 16.00
C ASP A 275 -50.28 31.89 15.82
N SER A 276 -50.22 32.46 14.62
CA SER A 276 -49.28 33.54 14.28
C SER A 276 -49.68 34.91 14.82
N SER A 277 -50.87 35.03 15.39
CA SER A 277 -51.49 36.28 15.82
C SER A 277 -52.20 36.18 17.18
N ALA A 278 -51.76 35.26 18.04
CA ALA A 278 -52.34 35.09 19.37
C ALA A 278 -52.22 36.39 20.19
N LEU A 279 -53.31 36.77 20.85
CA LEU A 279 -53.36 37.94 21.73
C LEU A 279 -53.12 37.49 23.18
N ILE A 280 -52.09 38.03 23.81
CA ILE A 280 -51.79 37.79 25.22
C ILE A 280 -51.79 39.11 26.00
N LEU A 281 -52.35 39.10 27.22
CA LEU A 281 -52.35 40.26 28.10
C LEU A 281 -51.08 40.30 28.93
N SER A 282 -50.33 41.38 28.86
CA SER A 282 -49.21 41.65 29.77
C SER A 282 -49.69 42.00 31.19
N GLU A 283 -48.77 41.98 32.15
CA GLU A 283 -49.06 42.22 33.57
C GLU A 283 -49.57 43.66 33.83
N ASP A 284 -49.22 44.61 32.97
CA ASP A 284 -49.75 45.98 32.95
C ASP A 284 -51.05 46.13 32.14
N SER A 285 -51.73 45.01 31.84
CA SER A 285 -53.01 44.95 31.13
C SER A 285 -52.98 45.50 29.69
N GLN A 286 -51.83 45.43 29.01
CA GLN A 286 -51.74 45.73 27.58
C GLN A 286 -51.84 44.44 26.75
N GLU A 287 -52.62 44.48 25.67
CA GLU A 287 -52.69 43.37 24.74
C GLU A 287 -51.47 43.39 23.81
N LYS A 288 -50.81 42.22 23.69
CA LYS A 288 -49.68 42.02 22.79
C LYS A 288 -49.98 40.86 21.84
N THR A 289 -49.81 41.11 20.55
CA THR A 289 -49.83 40.05 19.54
C THR A 289 -48.51 39.29 19.54
N ILE A 290 -48.58 37.97 19.60
CA ILE A 290 -47.44 37.05 19.56
C ILE A 290 -47.70 35.94 18.54
N SER A 291 -46.62 35.34 18.04
CA SER A 291 -46.67 34.11 17.26
C SER A 291 -46.28 32.94 18.15
N VAL A 292 -47.10 31.89 18.17
CA VAL A 292 -46.88 30.67 18.96
C VAL A 292 -47.04 29.44 18.07
N VAL A 293 -46.30 28.39 18.41
CA VAL A 293 -46.36 27.09 17.76
C VAL A 293 -46.64 26.05 18.82
N GLU A 294 -47.46 25.05 18.50
CA GLU A 294 -47.76 23.95 19.40
C GLU A 294 -46.47 23.22 19.82
N GLY A 295 -46.34 22.95 21.12
CA GLY A 295 -45.17 22.33 21.73
C GLY A 295 -44.34 23.27 22.60
N LEU A 296 -43.08 22.89 22.84
CA LEU A 296 -42.09 23.66 23.60
C LEU A 296 -41.16 24.38 22.62
N TYR A 297 -41.27 25.70 22.53
CA TYR A 297 -40.48 26.54 21.65
C TYR A 297 -39.51 27.41 22.45
N PHE A 298 -38.24 27.41 22.07
CA PHE A 298 -37.25 28.33 22.63
C PHE A 298 -37.09 29.54 21.70
N SER A 299 -36.94 30.73 22.28
CA SER A 299 -36.49 31.93 21.57
C SER A 299 -35.55 32.74 22.44
N GLY A 300 -34.64 33.46 21.81
CA GLY A 300 -33.76 34.41 22.49
C GLY A 300 -32.91 35.18 21.49
N ILE A 301 -32.11 36.11 21.99
CA ILE A 301 -31.12 36.82 21.18
C ILE A 301 -29.76 36.20 21.47
N LEU A 302 -29.26 35.37 20.56
CA LEU A 302 -27.95 34.76 20.66
C LEU A 302 -26.86 35.82 20.52
N GLN A 303 -25.93 35.84 21.46
CA GLN A 303 -24.69 36.59 21.32
C GLN A 303 -23.71 35.79 20.47
N MET A 304 -23.10 36.42 19.47
CA MET A 304 -22.17 35.76 18.55
C MET A 304 -20.77 35.58 19.19
N GLU A 305 -20.73 34.86 20.32
CA GLU A 305 -19.56 34.59 21.15
C GLU A 305 -19.59 33.14 21.66
N GLY A 306 -18.41 32.52 21.77
CA GLY A 306 -18.24 31.12 22.15
C GLY A 306 -18.42 30.14 20.98
N LEU A 307 -17.82 28.96 21.11
CA LEU A 307 -18.02 27.80 20.21
C LEU A 307 -17.81 28.11 18.71
N GLY A 308 -16.96 29.08 18.37
CA GLY A 308 -16.66 29.47 16.99
C GLY A 308 -17.59 30.54 16.41
N LEU A 309 -18.62 30.99 17.14
CA LEU A 309 -19.49 32.09 16.71
C LEU A 309 -18.74 33.42 16.54
N GLU A 310 -17.58 33.60 17.19
CA GLU A 310 -16.74 34.78 16.98
C GLU A 310 -16.24 34.89 15.53
N LEU A 311 -16.00 33.76 14.87
CA LEU A 311 -15.62 33.73 13.45
C LEU A 311 -16.78 34.24 12.59
N LEU A 312 -18.01 33.77 12.87
CA LEU A 312 -19.21 34.24 12.17
C LEU A 312 -19.48 35.71 12.45
N ARG A 313 -19.24 36.18 13.68
CA ARG A 313 -19.34 37.60 14.05
C ARG A 313 -18.46 38.47 13.17
N VAL A 314 -17.20 38.06 12.96
CA VAL A 314 -16.25 38.80 12.11
C VAL A 314 -16.65 38.72 10.64
N LEU A 315 -17.03 37.53 10.18
CA LEU A 315 -17.39 37.28 8.77
C LEU A 315 -18.66 38.03 8.35
N LEU A 316 -19.71 37.94 9.16
CA LEU A 316 -21.03 38.50 8.87
C LEU A 316 -21.22 39.92 9.42
N LYS A 317 -20.31 40.41 10.27
CA LYS A 317 -20.42 41.71 10.97
C LYS A 317 -21.70 41.82 11.81
N ILE A 318 -22.16 40.72 12.38
CA ILE A 318 -23.32 40.65 13.28
C ILE A 318 -22.84 40.26 14.68
N SER A 319 -23.18 41.07 15.69
CA SER A 319 -22.83 40.82 17.09
C SER A 319 -23.87 39.99 17.85
N GLU A 320 -25.14 40.06 17.43
CA GLU A 320 -26.25 39.39 18.09
C GLU A 320 -27.37 39.08 17.09
N ILE A 321 -28.09 37.98 17.30
CA ILE A 321 -29.13 37.51 16.39
C ILE A 321 -30.32 36.89 17.12
N PRO A 322 -31.58 37.26 16.78
CA PRO A 322 -32.76 36.54 17.24
C PRO A 322 -32.76 35.12 16.67
N ILE A 323 -32.86 34.12 17.55
CA ILE A 323 -32.87 32.71 17.16
C ILE A 323 -33.93 31.96 17.94
N GLY A 324 -34.52 30.94 17.33
CA GLY A 324 -35.50 30.10 18.01
C GLY A 324 -35.79 28.79 17.29
N GLY A 325 -36.55 27.92 17.94
CA GLY A 325 -36.98 26.65 17.37
C GLY A 325 -37.66 25.75 18.39
N LEU A 326 -38.28 24.68 17.89
CA LEU A 326 -38.97 23.70 18.71
C LEU A 326 -37.97 22.76 19.39
N ILE A 327 -38.16 22.56 20.69
CA ILE A 327 -37.54 21.49 21.47
C ILE A 327 -38.50 20.31 21.38
N GLY A 328 -38.18 19.35 20.51
CA GLY A 328 -39.04 18.18 20.26
C GLY A 328 -39.12 17.22 21.45
N GLN A 329 -39.99 16.21 21.32
CA GLN A 329 -40.14 15.14 22.31
C GLN A 329 -38.82 14.38 22.56
N ASN A 330 -37.97 14.28 21.54
CA ASN A 330 -36.58 13.88 21.69
C ASN A 330 -35.69 15.14 21.62
N PRO A 331 -35.12 15.62 22.75
CA PRO A 331 -34.32 16.83 22.77
C PRO A 331 -33.02 16.73 21.93
N ALA A 332 -32.56 15.53 21.58
CA ALA A 332 -31.43 15.34 20.67
C ALA A 332 -31.66 15.95 19.27
N ASN A 333 -32.93 15.97 18.82
CA ASN A 333 -33.32 16.49 17.51
C ASN A 333 -33.58 18.01 17.52
N THR A 334 -33.26 18.70 18.62
CA THR A 334 -33.50 20.13 18.74
C THR A 334 -32.64 20.89 17.74
N LYS A 335 -33.30 21.76 16.97
CA LYS A 335 -32.68 22.65 15.98
C LYS A 335 -33.22 24.06 16.19
N PHE A 336 -32.32 25.03 16.30
CA PHE A 336 -32.66 26.45 16.32
C PHE A 336 -32.16 27.12 15.06
N GLU A 337 -32.99 28.00 14.51
CA GLU A 337 -32.74 28.67 13.24
C GLU A 337 -32.94 30.18 13.39
N ALA A 338 -32.16 30.94 12.63
CA ALA A 338 -32.30 32.37 12.54
C ALA A 338 -32.00 32.85 11.12
N ASP A 339 -32.87 33.66 10.55
CA ASP A 339 -32.61 34.30 9.26
C ASP A 339 -31.63 35.45 9.43
N LEU A 340 -30.55 35.46 8.64
CA LEU A 340 -29.50 36.47 8.69
C LEU A 340 -29.71 37.54 7.62
N TYR A 341 -29.65 37.13 6.36
CA TYR A 341 -29.74 37.99 5.20
C TYR A 341 -30.54 37.31 4.09
N PRO A 342 -31.39 38.05 3.37
CA PRO A 342 -31.98 37.53 2.14
C PRO A 342 -30.90 37.23 1.09
N GLN A 343 -29.78 37.97 1.13
CA GLN A 343 -28.66 37.83 0.21
C GLN A 343 -27.31 38.20 0.89
N LEU A 344 -26.25 37.42 0.63
CA LEU A 344 -24.88 37.67 1.06
C LEU A 344 -23.91 37.46 -0.11
N ASP A 345 -23.18 38.51 -0.48
CA ASP A 345 -22.11 38.40 -1.48
C ASP A 345 -20.78 38.07 -0.79
N LEU A 346 -20.26 36.87 -1.03
CA LEU A 346 -18.99 36.41 -0.47
C LEU A 346 -18.14 35.78 -1.57
N LEU A 347 -16.88 36.21 -1.71
CA LEU A 347 -15.92 35.67 -2.69
C LEU A 347 -16.43 35.70 -4.15
N GLY A 348 -17.27 36.68 -4.51
CA GLY A 348 -17.83 36.81 -5.85
C GLY A 348 -19.03 35.89 -6.14
N VAL A 349 -19.55 35.18 -5.14
CA VAL A 349 -20.78 34.38 -5.23
C VAL A 349 -21.87 35.04 -4.38
N THR A 350 -23.07 35.12 -4.96
CA THR A 350 -24.27 35.64 -4.31
C THR A 350 -25.05 34.50 -3.66
N PHE A 351 -24.98 34.43 -2.34
CA PHE A 351 -25.76 33.48 -1.56
C PHE A 351 -27.12 34.09 -1.19
N ASN A 352 -28.20 33.30 -1.27
CA ASN A 352 -29.54 33.65 -0.84
C ASN A 352 -29.94 32.80 0.39
N ASP A 353 -31.05 33.14 1.02
CA ASP A 353 -31.65 32.39 2.15
C ASP A 353 -30.63 32.11 3.27
N VAL A 354 -29.79 33.09 3.59
CA VAL A 354 -28.69 32.92 4.54
C VAL A 354 -29.28 32.88 5.94
N GLY A 355 -29.11 31.77 6.64
CA GLY A 355 -29.58 31.58 8.01
C GLY A 355 -28.53 30.92 8.90
N LEU A 356 -28.59 31.17 10.19
CA LEU A 356 -27.82 30.47 11.21
C LEU A 356 -28.60 29.24 11.69
N VAL A 357 -27.91 28.14 11.90
CA VAL A 357 -28.45 26.88 12.43
C VAL A 357 -27.62 26.44 13.64
N LEU A 358 -28.31 26.09 14.73
CA LEU A 358 -27.76 25.39 15.89
C LEU A 358 -28.49 24.05 16.03
N GLN A 359 -27.77 22.93 16.01
CA GLN A 359 -28.34 21.58 16.17
C GLN A 359 -27.63 20.84 17.31
N VAL A 360 -28.38 20.03 18.06
CA VAL A 360 -27.88 19.34 19.27
C VAL A 360 -27.14 18.04 18.96
N GLU A 361 -27.74 17.10 18.21
CA GLU A 361 -27.08 15.87 17.77
C GLU A 361 -27.13 15.66 16.24
N PRO A 362 -25.97 15.47 15.57
CA PRO A 362 -24.65 15.86 16.07
C PRO A 362 -24.61 17.36 16.37
N PHE A 363 -23.77 17.77 17.34
CA PHE A 363 -23.66 19.19 17.69
C PHE A 363 -23.10 19.99 16.52
N ILE A 364 -23.93 20.85 15.93
CA ILE A 364 -23.58 21.66 14.77
C ILE A 364 -23.89 23.12 15.07
N ILE A 365 -22.92 23.99 14.80
CA ILE A 365 -23.14 25.42 14.61
C ILE A 365 -22.81 25.72 13.16
N GLY A 366 -23.74 26.30 12.41
CA GLY A 366 -23.49 26.54 11.00
C GLY A 366 -24.35 27.62 10.37
N ILE A 367 -23.99 27.98 9.14
CA ILE A 367 -24.77 28.83 8.26
C ILE A 367 -25.43 27.92 7.22
N GLN A 368 -26.75 27.97 7.07
CA GLN A 368 -27.43 27.46 5.89
C GLN A 368 -27.53 28.57 4.84
N LEU A 369 -27.37 28.21 3.58
CA LEU A 369 -27.41 29.14 2.46
C LEU A 369 -27.83 28.42 1.18
N SER A 370 -28.43 29.16 0.26
CA SER A 370 -28.60 28.75 -1.12
C SER A 370 -27.80 29.67 -2.03
N THR A 371 -27.50 29.27 -3.26
CA THR A 371 -26.92 30.14 -4.27
C THR A 371 -27.46 29.74 -5.63
N ILE A 372 -27.55 30.71 -6.53
CA ILE A 372 -27.90 30.48 -7.93
C ILE A 372 -26.65 30.74 -8.76
N VAL A 373 -26.18 29.70 -9.43
CA VAL A 373 -25.08 29.78 -10.39
C VAL A 373 -25.69 29.85 -11.78
N GLN A 374 -25.44 30.96 -12.49
CA GLN A 374 -25.83 31.13 -13.89
C GLN A 374 -24.69 30.64 -14.78
N ILE A 375 -24.94 29.62 -15.59
CA ILE A 375 -23.98 29.13 -16.59
C ILE A 375 -24.64 29.27 -17.96
N GLN A 376 -24.18 30.24 -18.76
CA GLN A 376 -24.83 30.61 -20.02
C GLN A 376 -26.29 31.03 -19.80
N ASP A 377 -27.25 30.32 -20.39
CA ASP A 377 -28.69 30.55 -20.23
C ASP A 377 -29.32 29.66 -19.13
N ASP A 378 -28.54 28.77 -18.52
CA ASP A 378 -29.02 27.81 -17.51
C ASP A 378 -28.86 28.34 -16.08
N THR A 379 -29.92 28.16 -15.30
CA THR A 379 -29.99 28.56 -13.89
C THR A 379 -29.85 27.33 -12.99
N LEU A 380 -28.72 27.22 -12.28
CA LEU A 380 -28.45 26.10 -11.37
C LEU A 380 -28.57 26.54 -9.92
N ARG A 381 -29.51 25.95 -9.18
CA ARG A 381 -29.68 26.22 -7.75
C ARG A 381 -28.84 25.25 -6.95
N PHE A 382 -27.96 25.79 -6.10
CA PHE A 382 -27.24 25.03 -5.09
C PHE A 382 -27.79 25.37 -3.71
N ASN A 383 -27.98 24.37 -2.86
CA ASN A 383 -28.39 24.51 -1.47
C ASN A 383 -27.33 23.87 -0.58
N GLY A 384 -27.07 24.46 0.57
CA GLY A 384 -26.04 23.93 1.43
C GLY A 384 -25.79 24.76 2.68
N GLY A 385 -24.57 24.66 3.19
CA GLY A 385 -24.18 25.37 4.38
C GLY A 385 -22.72 25.25 4.75
N ILE A 386 -22.35 26.04 5.75
CA ILE A 386 -21.05 26.08 6.41
C ILE A 386 -21.26 25.56 7.82
N GLN A 387 -20.67 24.44 8.17
CA GLN A 387 -20.64 23.90 9.53
C GLN A 387 -19.30 24.23 10.16
N LEU A 388 -19.34 24.84 11.34
CA LEU A 388 -18.18 25.05 12.19
C LEU A 388 -18.00 23.84 13.09
N GLN A 389 -16.80 23.26 13.05
CA GLN A 389 -16.33 22.17 13.90
C GLN A 389 -15.21 22.70 14.81
N GLN A 390 -14.87 21.96 15.88
CA GLN A 390 -13.88 22.42 16.86
C GLN A 390 -12.52 22.76 16.27
N ASP A 391 -12.17 22.14 15.15
CA ASP A 391 -10.90 22.27 14.46
C ASP A 391 -11.00 22.99 13.10
N GLY A 392 -12.17 23.24 12.52
CA GLY A 392 -12.26 23.89 11.21
C GLY A 392 -13.68 24.19 10.73
N ALA A 393 -13.80 24.61 9.47
CA ALA A 393 -15.08 24.80 8.81
C ALA A 393 -15.25 23.75 7.70
N SER A 394 -16.43 23.17 7.61
CA SER A 394 -16.87 22.32 6.51
C SER A 394 -17.99 23.01 5.74
N TYR A 395 -17.83 23.15 4.44
CA TYR A 395 -18.77 23.74 3.52
C TYR A 395 -19.33 22.60 2.67
N SER A 396 -20.64 22.57 2.46
CA SER A 396 -21.25 21.59 1.57
C SER A 396 -22.35 22.28 0.78
N LEU A 397 -22.28 22.21 -0.54
CA LEU A 397 -23.28 22.71 -1.48
C LEU A 397 -23.74 21.53 -2.34
N THR A 398 -25.05 21.41 -2.53
CA THR A 398 -25.67 20.38 -3.34
C THR A 398 -26.54 21.03 -4.39
N MET A 399 -26.48 20.56 -5.63
CA MET A 399 -27.39 20.96 -6.70
C MET A 399 -28.50 19.91 -6.79
N PRO A 400 -29.65 20.12 -6.13
CA PRO A 400 -30.78 19.23 -6.30
C PRO A 400 -31.32 19.34 -7.73
N GLY A 401 -31.62 18.19 -8.34
CA GLY A 401 -32.18 18.10 -9.68
C GLY A 401 -31.13 17.93 -10.78
N LYS A 402 -31.52 18.33 -11.99
CA LYS A 402 -30.87 17.97 -13.24
C LYS A 402 -30.51 19.20 -14.06
N TRP A 403 -29.23 19.34 -14.41
CA TRP A 403 -28.76 20.26 -15.42
C TRP A 403 -28.91 19.59 -16.79
N GLU A 404 -30.00 19.92 -17.47
CA GLU A 404 -30.32 19.35 -18.77
C GLU A 404 -29.46 19.97 -19.87
N LYS A 405 -28.87 19.14 -20.73
CA LYS A 405 -28.13 19.56 -21.93
C LYS A 405 -27.05 20.63 -21.66
N PRO A 406 -26.16 20.43 -20.68
CA PRO A 406 -25.14 21.40 -20.34
C PRO A 406 -24.26 21.66 -21.57
N PHE A 407 -23.87 22.92 -21.75
CA PHE A 407 -23.08 23.36 -22.91
C PHE A 407 -23.76 23.15 -24.28
N GLY A 408 -25.08 22.92 -24.30
CA GLY A 408 -25.85 22.67 -25.52
C GLY A 408 -25.74 21.24 -26.07
N LEU A 409 -25.19 20.30 -25.29
CA LEU A 409 -25.04 18.90 -25.69
C LEU A 409 -26.35 18.12 -25.45
N PRO A 410 -27.11 17.73 -26.49
CA PRO A 410 -28.50 17.30 -26.35
C PRO A 410 -28.71 15.97 -25.62
N MET A 411 -27.65 15.17 -25.45
CA MET A 411 -27.68 13.85 -24.82
C MET A 411 -26.89 13.81 -23.51
N LEU A 412 -26.39 14.94 -23.03
CA LEU A 412 -25.65 15.04 -21.78
C LEU A 412 -26.56 15.64 -20.72
N ASP A 413 -26.59 15.07 -19.52
CA ASP A 413 -27.21 15.72 -18.38
C ASP A 413 -26.34 15.51 -17.12
N ILE A 414 -26.33 16.48 -16.21
CA ILE A 414 -25.58 16.40 -14.93
C ILE A 414 -26.56 16.51 -13.77
N GLU A 415 -26.52 15.55 -12.85
CA GLU A 415 -27.46 15.42 -11.73
C GLU A 415 -26.72 15.26 -10.40
N ASN A 416 -27.39 15.58 -9.29
CA ASN A 416 -26.93 15.30 -7.92
C ASN A 416 -25.52 15.84 -7.59
N VAL A 417 -25.17 17.03 -8.08
CA VAL A 417 -23.83 17.60 -7.87
C VAL A 417 -23.63 17.96 -6.40
N LEU A 418 -22.58 17.43 -5.78
CA LEU A 418 -22.09 17.77 -4.45
C LEU A 418 -20.75 18.49 -4.57
N LEU A 419 -20.62 19.62 -3.88
CA LEU A 419 -19.37 20.33 -3.66
C LEU A 419 -19.15 20.43 -2.16
N GLN A 420 -18.10 19.79 -1.65
CA GLN A 420 -17.77 19.80 -0.23
C GLN A 420 -16.37 20.36 -0.02
N PHE A 421 -16.19 21.33 0.86
CA PHE A 421 -14.89 21.89 1.20
C PHE A 421 -14.65 21.77 2.70
N GLN A 422 -13.45 21.39 3.12
CA GLN A 422 -13.06 21.30 4.54
C GLN A 422 -11.76 22.07 4.72
N THR A 423 -11.64 22.89 5.78
CA THR A 423 -10.46 23.77 5.96
C THR A 423 -9.35 23.19 6.83
N ASN A 424 -9.64 22.24 7.72
CA ASN A 424 -8.67 21.67 8.68
C ASN A 424 -8.91 20.15 8.88
N PRO A 425 -7.90 19.31 9.20
CA PRO A 425 -6.48 19.62 9.43
C PRO A 425 -5.72 20.13 8.20
N ASP A 426 -6.16 19.74 7.00
CA ASP A 426 -5.66 20.27 5.72
C ASP A 426 -6.85 20.61 4.81
N PRO A 427 -6.79 21.70 4.01
CA PRO A 427 -7.82 22.02 3.05
C PRO A 427 -8.11 20.89 2.08
N LYS A 428 -9.38 20.49 1.95
CA LYS A 428 -9.86 19.46 1.03
C LYS A 428 -11.07 19.95 0.26
N LEU A 429 -11.15 19.62 -1.03
CA LEU A 429 -12.30 19.90 -1.89
C LEU A 429 -12.80 18.59 -2.50
N ALA A 430 -13.99 18.14 -2.11
CA ALA A 430 -14.70 17.04 -2.74
C ALA A 430 -15.72 17.54 -3.76
N VAL A 431 -15.81 16.84 -4.88
CA VAL A 431 -16.79 17.03 -5.95
C VAL A 431 -17.39 15.67 -6.25
N ALA A 432 -18.72 15.56 -6.23
CA ALA A 432 -19.42 14.37 -6.69
C ALA A 432 -20.59 14.75 -7.60
N GLY A 433 -21.02 13.83 -8.45
CA GLY A 433 -22.19 14.02 -9.31
C GLY A 433 -22.40 12.85 -10.27
N ASP A 434 -23.58 12.83 -10.87
CA ASP A 434 -23.98 11.85 -11.87
C ASP A 434 -24.02 12.52 -13.24
N ILE A 435 -23.52 11.83 -14.26
CA ILE A 435 -23.49 12.29 -15.65
C ILE A 435 -24.25 11.26 -16.49
N SER A 436 -25.37 11.66 -17.08
CA SER A 436 -26.14 10.85 -18.02
C SER A 436 -25.76 11.18 -19.46
N PHE A 437 -25.65 10.15 -20.29
CA PHE A 437 -25.38 10.24 -21.74
C PHE A 437 -26.59 9.77 -22.58
N GLY A 438 -27.82 9.93 -22.05
CA GLY A 438 -29.08 9.43 -22.62
C GLY A 438 -29.26 7.92 -22.48
N ASP A 439 -30.45 7.41 -22.85
CA ASP A 439 -30.78 5.99 -23.13
C ASP A 439 -29.88 4.96 -22.39
N ASP A 440 -29.92 4.96 -21.05
CA ASP A 440 -29.34 3.91 -20.19
C ASP A 440 -27.84 4.00 -19.86
N LEU A 441 -27.14 5.08 -20.23
CA LEU A 441 -25.71 5.28 -19.94
C LEU A 441 -25.49 6.33 -18.84
N PHE A 442 -24.98 5.90 -17.69
CA PHE A 442 -24.76 6.75 -16.52
C PHE A 442 -23.33 6.64 -16.00
N VAL A 443 -22.73 7.77 -15.62
CA VAL A 443 -21.44 7.83 -14.96
C VAL A 443 -21.59 8.53 -13.62
N ASN A 444 -21.38 7.81 -12.53
CA ASN A 444 -21.20 8.44 -11.23
C ASN A 444 -19.72 8.79 -11.05
N VAL A 445 -19.41 10.03 -10.66
CA VAL A 445 -18.04 10.47 -10.36
C VAL A 445 -18.01 11.08 -8.97
N THR A 446 -17.04 10.69 -8.16
CA THR A 446 -16.72 11.29 -6.87
C THR A 446 -15.21 11.51 -6.81
N CYS A 447 -14.77 12.70 -6.48
CA CYS A 447 -13.37 13.08 -6.43
C CYS A 447 -13.11 13.95 -5.21
N ARG A 448 -11.97 13.80 -4.55
CA ARG A 448 -11.53 14.69 -3.47
C ARG A 448 -10.10 15.12 -3.68
N PHE A 449 -9.91 16.43 -3.73
CA PHE A 449 -8.63 17.12 -3.88
C PHE A 449 -8.10 17.54 -2.51
N THR A 450 -6.78 17.42 -2.34
CA THR A 450 -6.06 17.94 -1.18
C THR A 450 -5.53 19.35 -1.47
N SER A 451 -4.92 20.00 -0.47
CA SER A 451 -4.25 21.29 -0.60
C SER A 451 -3.15 21.34 -1.68
N SER A 452 -2.62 20.18 -2.08
CA SER A 452 -1.65 20.05 -3.18
C SER A 452 -2.27 20.20 -4.58
N GLY A 453 -3.61 20.18 -4.69
CA GLY A 453 -4.32 20.09 -5.95
C GLY A 453 -4.36 18.69 -6.57
N VAL A 454 -3.67 17.71 -5.96
CA VAL A 454 -3.74 16.30 -6.38
C VAL A 454 -4.92 15.62 -5.68
N PRO A 455 -5.75 14.86 -6.42
CA PRO A 455 -6.82 14.09 -5.81
C PRO A 455 -6.27 12.94 -4.96
N ASP A 456 -6.72 12.84 -3.70
CA ASP A 456 -6.46 11.67 -2.85
C ASP A 456 -7.56 10.60 -2.98
N THR A 457 -8.70 10.99 -3.58
CA THR A 457 -9.85 10.13 -3.82
C THR A 457 -10.38 10.35 -5.23
N LEU A 458 -10.58 9.28 -6.00
CA LEU A 458 -11.25 9.29 -7.30
C LEU A 458 -12.03 7.98 -7.44
N ILE A 459 -13.35 8.11 -7.54
CA ILE A 459 -14.28 7.00 -7.72
C ILE A 459 -15.13 7.33 -8.94
N GLY A 460 -15.20 6.41 -9.88
CA GLY A 460 -15.95 6.55 -11.12
C GLY A 460 -16.62 5.22 -11.47
N ASN A 461 -17.93 5.22 -11.72
CA ASN A 461 -18.66 4.03 -12.14
C ASN A 461 -19.46 4.33 -13.40
N LEU A 462 -19.18 3.61 -14.47
CA LEU A 462 -19.90 3.61 -15.75
C LEU A 462 -20.92 2.46 -15.73
N ASN A 463 -22.20 2.80 -15.71
CA ASN A 463 -23.30 1.85 -15.88
C ASN A 463 -23.82 1.95 -17.32
N GLY A 464 -23.80 0.83 -18.04
CA GLY A 464 -24.17 0.75 -19.46
C GLY A 464 -22.96 0.68 -20.39
N GLU A 465 -23.21 0.68 -21.70
CA GLU A 465 -22.19 0.54 -22.73
C GLU A 465 -21.85 1.89 -23.38
N LEU A 466 -20.56 2.23 -23.35
CA LEU A 466 -19.98 3.39 -24.02
C LEU A 466 -19.19 2.94 -25.26
N SER A 467 -19.77 3.13 -26.44
CA SER A 467 -19.07 2.93 -27.72
C SER A 467 -18.47 4.22 -28.27
N ILE A 468 -17.41 4.10 -29.08
CA ILE A 468 -16.84 5.26 -29.80
C ILE A 468 -17.90 5.92 -30.68
N SER A 469 -18.73 5.12 -31.35
CA SER A 469 -19.87 5.59 -32.14
C SER A 469 -20.86 6.41 -31.30
N ARG A 470 -21.13 5.99 -30.06
CA ARG A 470 -21.98 6.75 -29.12
C ARG A 470 -21.33 8.06 -28.69
N LEU A 471 -20.03 8.07 -28.36
CA LEU A 471 -19.30 9.31 -28.06
C LEU A 471 -19.36 10.32 -29.22
N ILE A 472 -19.13 9.85 -30.45
CA ILE A 472 -19.23 10.70 -31.64
C ILE A 472 -20.65 11.26 -31.76
N LYS A 473 -21.68 10.44 -31.59
CA LYS A 473 -23.08 10.89 -31.62
C LYS A 473 -23.38 11.93 -30.53
N VAL A 474 -22.90 11.74 -29.31
CA VAL A 474 -23.10 12.68 -28.19
C VAL A 474 -22.46 14.05 -28.49
N PHE A 475 -21.19 14.06 -28.91
CA PHE A 475 -20.44 15.31 -29.08
C PHE A 475 -20.66 15.99 -30.43
N THR A 476 -21.04 15.25 -31.48
CA THR A 476 -21.18 15.79 -32.85
C THR A 476 -22.58 15.68 -33.44
N GLY A 477 -23.47 14.88 -32.84
CA GLY A 477 -24.79 14.55 -33.40
C GLY A 477 -24.77 13.56 -34.58
N ILE A 478 -23.58 13.12 -35.03
CA ILE A 478 -23.44 12.24 -36.20
C ILE A 478 -23.64 10.77 -35.81
N THR A 479 -24.52 10.07 -36.51
CA THR A 479 -24.70 8.62 -36.36
C THR A 479 -23.71 7.87 -37.25
N ILE A 480 -22.87 7.01 -36.65
CA ILE A 480 -21.95 6.13 -37.36
C ILE A 480 -22.69 4.83 -37.74
N PRO A 481 -22.53 4.30 -38.97
CA PRO A 481 -23.09 3.00 -39.36
C PRO A 481 -22.61 1.85 -38.46
N GLU A 482 -23.49 0.89 -38.18
CA GLU A 482 -23.16 -0.31 -37.40
C GLU A 482 -21.98 -1.07 -38.01
N GLY A 483 -21.09 -1.59 -37.16
CA GLY A 483 -19.90 -2.36 -37.53
C GLY A 483 -18.70 -1.56 -38.06
N PHE A 484 -18.81 -0.23 -38.26
CA PHE A 484 -17.68 0.57 -38.74
C PHE A 484 -16.65 0.87 -37.63
N LEU A 485 -17.13 1.16 -36.42
CA LEU A 485 -16.35 1.37 -35.21
C LEU A 485 -16.95 0.53 -34.07
N ASP A 486 -16.67 -0.77 -34.13
CA ASP A 486 -17.09 -1.76 -33.13
C ASP A 486 -16.08 -1.80 -31.98
N ILE A 487 -16.03 -0.70 -31.22
CA ILE A 487 -15.23 -0.59 -30.01
C ILE A 487 -16.10 0.02 -28.92
N SER A 488 -16.26 -0.70 -27.82
CA SER A 488 -17.03 -0.26 -26.66
C SER A 488 -16.44 -0.72 -25.34
N ILE A 489 -16.82 -0.02 -24.28
CA ILE A 489 -16.52 -0.38 -22.90
C ILE A 489 -17.81 -0.42 -22.07
N SER A 490 -17.89 -1.33 -21.12
CA SER A 490 -19.02 -1.49 -20.20
C SER A 490 -18.54 -1.91 -18.81
N ASP A 491 -19.40 -1.75 -17.81
CA ASP A 491 -19.15 -2.12 -16.41
C ASP A 491 -17.83 -1.56 -15.85
N VAL A 492 -17.48 -0.33 -16.24
CA VAL A 492 -16.20 0.28 -15.84
C VAL A 492 -16.33 0.85 -14.43
N SER A 493 -15.47 0.41 -13.52
CA SER A 493 -15.36 0.96 -12.16
C SER A 493 -13.91 1.33 -11.87
N ILE A 494 -13.67 2.58 -11.53
CA ILE A 494 -12.40 3.10 -11.03
C ILE A 494 -12.64 3.51 -9.58
N TYR A 495 -11.79 3.03 -8.68
CA TYR A 495 -11.81 3.35 -7.27
C TYR A 495 -10.40 3.62 -6.82
N ILE A 496 -10.13 4.81 -6.31
CA ILE A 496 -8.83 5.23 -5.81
C ILE A 496 -9.09 5.99 -4.53
N VAL A 497 -8.61 5.47 -3.40
CA VAL A 497 -8.56 6.14 -2.11
C VAL A 497 -7.16 5.95 -1.56
N ALA A 498 -6.34 6.99 -1.66
CA ALA A 498 -4.91 6.92 -1.33
C ALA A 498 -4.64 7.04 0.19
N SER A 499 -5.56 7.64 0.95
CA SER A 499 -5.45 7.78 2.40
C SER A 499 -5.65 6.44 3.11
N PRO A 500 -4.70 5.95 3.93
CA PRO A 500 -4.87 4.72 4.71
C PRO A 500 -6.03 4.76 5.71
N LEU A 501 -6.44 5.96 6.14
CA LEU A 501 -7.61 6.16 7.02
C LEU A 501 -8.94 6.20 6.24
N GLY A 502 -8.91 6.03 4.92
CA GLY A 502 -10.07 6.21 4.07
C GLY A 502 -10.39 7.68 3.79
N ALA A 503 -11.58 7.90 3.23
CA ALA A 503 -12.09 9.20 2.82
C ALA A 503 -13.59 9.33 3.11
N ASP A 504 -13.99 10.35 3.87
CA ASP A 504 -15.39 10.70 4.03
C ASP A 504 -15.80 11.78 3.02
N ILE A 505 -16.84 11.50 2.23
CA ILE A 505 -17.41 12.41 1.24
C ILE A 505 -18.93 12.26 1.28
N GLY A 506 -19.67 13.36 1.43
CA GLY A 506 -21.14 13.33 1.45
C GLY A 506 -21.75 12.46 2.56
N GLY A 507 -21.01 12.23 3.66
CA GLY A 507 -21.42 11.35 4.76
C GLY A 507 -21.16 9.85 4.52
N ILE A 508 -20.56 9.47 3.39
CA ILE A 508 -20.16 8.10 3.07
C ILE A 508 -18.67 7.95 3.34
N HIS A 509 -18.31 6.91 4.10
CA HIS A 509 -16.92 6.53 4.33
C HIS A 509 -16.43 5.57 3.25
N TYR A 510 -15.37 5.95 2.54
CA TYR A 510 -14.70 5.15 1.53
C TYR A 510 -13.37 4.61 2.09
N PRO A 511 -13.21 3.28 2.25
CA PRO A 511 -11.97 2.71 2.77
C PRO A 511 -10.78 2.91 1.82
N PHE A 512 -9.56 2.78 2.36
CA PHE A 512 -8.33 2.78 1.56
C PHE A 512 -8.36 1.69 0.47
N GLY A 513 -7.90 2.02 -0.74
CA GLY A 513 -7.64 1.03 -1.77
C GLY A 513 -7.64 1.58 -3.20
N PHE A 514 -7.23 0.72 -4.13
CA PHE A 514 -7.31 0.92 -5.56
C PHE A 514 -8.12 -0.24 -6.18
N ARG A 515 -9.05 0.05 -7.08
CA ARG A 515 -9.74 -0.94 -7.90
C ARG A 515 -9.94 -0.36 -9.29
N ALA A 516 -9.66 -1.17 -10.31
CA ALA A 516 -10.00 -0.87 -11.68
C ALA A 516 -10.67 -2.11 -12.27
N HIS A 517 -11.90 -1.97 -12.75
CA HIS A 517 -12.64 -3.03 -13.41
C HIS A 517 -13.24 -2.48 -14.70
N GLY A 518 -13.37 -3.33 -15.70
CA GLY A 518 -14.11 -3.01 -16.90
C GLY A 518 -14.14 -4.16 -17.88
N GLN A 519 -15.08 -4.06 -18.82
CA GLN A 519 -15.17 -4.91 -19.99
C GLN A 519 -14.97 -4.05 -21.24
N MET A 520 -14.28 -4.57 -22.23
CA MET A 520 -14.03 -3.92 -23.50
C MET A 520 -14.39 -4.89 -24.62
N ASN A 521 -15.19 -4.46 -25.58
CA ASN A 521 -15.40 -5.15 -26.85
C ASN A 521 -14.64 -4.40 -27.95
N ALA A 522 -13.88 -5.12 -28.77
CA ALA A 522 -13.23 -4.58 -29.96
C ALA A 522 -13.31 -5.59 -31.10
N TYR A 523 -14.10 -5.27 -32.12
CA TYR A 523 -14.27 -6.09 -33.33
C TYR A 523 -14.64 -7.55 -33.03
N GLY A 524 -15.58 -7.76 -32.10
CA GLY A 524 -16.04 -9.08 -31.65
C GLY A 524 -15.11 -9.81 -30.68
N VAL A 525 -14.02 -9.17 -30.23
CA VAL A 525 -13.16 -9.67 -29.15
C VAL A 525 -13.53 -8.95 -27.86
N GLU A 526 -13.98 -9.71 -26.87
CA GLU A 526 -14.32 -9.18 -25.55
C GLU A 526 -13.14 -9.43 -24.60
N ALA A 527 -12.78 -8.40 -23.84
CA ALA A 527 -11.75 -8.42 -22.83
C ALA A 527 -12.35 -7.97 -21.50
N THR A 528 -12.21 -8.76 -20.45
CA THR A 528 -12.59 -8.36 -19.10
C THR A 528 -11.34 -8.26 -18.25
N SER A 529 -11.25 -7.21 -17.43
CA SER A 529 -10.16 -7.08 -16.48
C SER A 529 -10.65 -6.54 -15.15
N GLN A 530 -10.06 -7.02 -14.08
CA GLN A 530 -10.25 -6.53 -12.73
C GLN A 530 -8.91 -6.51 -12.00
N MET A 531 -8.52 -5.34 -11.53
CA MET A 531 -7.36 -5.11 -10.68
C MET A 531 -7.83 -4.57 -9.34
N SER A 532 -7.23 -5.03 -8.24
CA SER A 532 -7.42 -4.40 -6.94
C SER A 532 -6.13 -4.40 -6.11
N ILE A 533 -5.92 -3.34 -5.35
CA ILE A 533 -4.87 -3.18 -4.35
C ILE A 533 -5.58 -2.72 -3.08
N GLN A 534 -5.58 -3.54 -2.05
CA GLN A 534 -6.27 -3.30 -0.79
C GLN A 534 -5.33 -3.65 0.36
N GLU A 535 -5.75 -3.43 1.61
CA GLU A 535 -4.95 -3.79 2.78
C GLU A 535 -4.59 -5.28 2.82
N ASN A 536 -5.47 -6.14 2.31
CA ASN A 536 -5.26 -7.58 2.24
C ASN A 536 -4.41 -8.05 1.05
N GLY A 537 -3.95 -7.16 0.15
CA GLY A 537 -3.01 -7.48 -0.92
C GLY A 537 -3.40 -6.99 -2.32
N ILE A 538 -2.82 -7.62 -3.34
CA ILE A 538 -2.96 -7.26 -4.76
C ILE A 538 -3.64 -8.40 -5.52
N SER A 539 -4.60 -8.09 -6.38
CA SER A 539 -5.25 -9.04 -7.28
C SER A 539 -5.34 -8.47 -8.69
N LEU A 540 -5.06 -9.28 -9.71
CA LEU A 540 -5.35 -8.98 -11.11
C LEU A 540 -6.01 -10.21 -11.76
N ASP A 541 -7.15 -9.99 -12.40
CA ASP A 541 -7.89 -10.95 -13.20
C ASP A 541 -8.04 -10.36 -14.60
N GLY A 542 -7.73 -11.15 -15.62
CA GLY A 542 -7.84 -10.73 -17.00
C GLY A 542 -8.28 -11.92 -17.86
N GLN A 543 -9.29 -11.72 -18.68
CA GLN A 543 -9.78 -12.74 -19.59
C GLN A 543 -10.10 -12.13 -20.96
N LEU A 544 -9.88 -12.91 -22.00
CA LEU A 544 -10.30 -12.61 -23.37
C LEU A 544 -11.30 -13.67 -23.84
N THR A 545 -12.18 -13.34 -24.79
CA THR A 545 -12.89 -14.36 -25.58
C THR A 545 -11.93 -15.04 -26.56
N PRO A 546 -12.18 -16.30 -26.95
CA PRO A 546 -11.34 -16.99 -27.91
C PRO A 546 -11.43 -16.30 -29.28
N ILE A 547 -10.27 -16.02 -29.88
CA ILE A 547 -10.18 -15.42 -31.21
C ILE A 547 -10.05 -16.54 -32.22
N ASN A 548 -10.95 -16.60 -33.21
CA ASN A 548 -10.94 -17.66 -34.22
C ASN A 548 -11.10 -17.07 -35.63
N VAL A 549 -10.05 -17.17 -36.43
CA VAL A 549 -10.02 -16.76 -37.85
C VAL A 549 -9.84 -18.01 -38.72
N GLY A 550 -10.88 -18.83 -38.76
CA GLY A 550 -10.90 -20.09 -39.51
C GLY A 550 -9.76 -21.04 -39.11
N ASP A 551 -9.11 -21.64 -40.09
CA ASP A 551 -7.95 -22.53 -39.86
C ASP A 551 -6.60 -21.77 -39.84
N VAL A 552 -6.63 -20.45 -39.95
CA VAL A 552 -5.42 -19.62 -40.07
C VAL A 552 -4.88 -19.21 -38.71
N LEU A 553 -5.72 -18.71 -37.81
CA LEU A 553 -5.34 -18.23 -36.48
C LEU A 553 -6.40 -18.59 -35.45
N LYS A 554 -6.00 -19.21 -34.35
CA LYS A 554 -6.83 -19.35 -33.14
C LYS A 554 -6.04 -18.90 -31.92
N ILE A 555 -6.64 -18.10 -31.05
CA ILE A 555 -6.07 -17.70 -29.75
C ILE A 555 -7.10 -18.12 -28.68
N TYR A 556 -6.69 -18.92 -27.71
CA TYR A 556 -7.58 -19.58 -26.75
C TYR A 556 -6.91 -19.76 -25.38
N GLY A 557 -7.64 -20.25 -24.39
CA GLY A 557 -7.17 -20.52 -23.02
C GLY A 557 -6.68 -21.96 -22.85
N GLU A 558 -7.14 -22.64 -21.81
CA GLU A 558 -6.84 -24.07 -21.58
C GLU A 558 -7.44 -24.96 -22.70
N THR A 559 -8.61 -24.57 -23.22
CA THR A 559 -9.31 -25.27 -24.31
C THR A 559 -9.66 -24.31 -25.44
N MET A 560 -9.91 -24.83 -26.66
CA MET A 560 -10.28 -24.00 -27.82
C MET A 560 -11.62 -23.26 -27.67
N GLU A 561 -12.46 -23.67 -26.71
CA GLU A 561 -13.75 -23.02 -26.40
C GLU A 561 -13.60 -21.88 -25.38
N GLN A 562 -12.50 -21.88 -24.63
CA GLN A 562 -12.18 -20.85 -23.64
C GLN A 562 -11.19 -19.85 -24.25
N GLY A 563 -11.30 -18.57 -23.90
CA GLY A 563 -10.30 -17.61 -24.30
C GLY A 563 -9.16 -17.49 -23.28
N PRO A 564 -8.07 -16.78 -23.63
CA PRO A 564 -6.92 -16.60 -22.76
C PRO A 564 -7.28 -16.02 -21.40
N LYS A 565 -6.58 -16.46 -20.34
CA LYS A 565 -6.80 -16.01 -18.97
C LYS A 565 -5.48 -15.76 -18.25
N VAL A 566 -5.44 -14.67 -17.48
CA VAL A 566 -4.37 -14.34 -16.54
C VAL A 566 -4.94 -14.07 -15.16
N LEU A 567 -4.37 -14.72 -14.15
CA LEU A 567 -4.69 -14.52 -12.75
C LEU A 567 -3.42 -14.19 -11.99
N TYR A 568 -3.47 -13.15 -11.17
CA TYR A 568 -2.43 -12.83 -10.20
C TYR A 568 -3.08 -12.52 -8.86
N ARG A 569 -2.63 -13.15 -7.78
CA ARG A 569 -3.04 -12.88 -6.40
C ARG A 569 -1.80 -12.86 -5.52
N ALA A 570 -1.66 -11.83 -4.72
CA ALA A 570 -0.66 -11.72 -3.66
C ALA A 570 -1.38 -11.11 -2.46
N THR A 571 -2.15 -11.95 -1.77
CA THR A 571 -3.03 -11.57 -0.66
C THR A 571 -2.64 -12.30 0.63
N ALA A 572 -3.23 -11.89 1.76
CA ALA A 572 -3.00 -12.57 3.04
C ALA A 572 -3.45 -14.05 3.02
N GLU A 573 -4.47 -14.39 2.23
CA GLU A 573 -5.01 -15.75 2.07
C GLU A 573 -4.24 -16.55 1.01
N GLU A 574 -3.81 -15.89 -0.06
CA GLU A 574 -3.04 -16.47 -1.17
C GLU A 574 -1.74 -15.65 -1.36
N PRO A 575 -0.66 -15.96 -0.60
CA PRO A 575 0.53 -15.11 -0.54
C PRO A 575 1.21 -14.92 -1.89
N PHE A 576 1.08 -15.91 -2.78
CA PHE A 576 1.45 -15.80 -4.18
C PHE A 576 0.72 -16.84 -5.04
N LEU A 577 0.00 -16.36 -6.05
CA LEU A 577 -0.58 -17.14 -7.13
C LEU A 577 -0.42 -16.37 -8.45
N PHE A 578 0.15 -17.01 -9.46
CA PHE A 578 0.16 -16.54 -10.83
C PHE A 578 -0.28 -17.68 -11.75
N GLN A 579 -1.29 -17.46 -12.57
CA GLN A 579 -1.81 -18.42 -13.54
C GLN A 579 -1.92 -17.75 -14.90
N LEU A 580 -1.38 -18.40 -15.93
CA LEU A 580 -1.53 -17.99 -17.32
C LEU A 580 -1.96 -19.20 -18.15
N GLU A 581 -3.13 -19.07 -18.75
CA GLU A 581 -3.69 -20.04 -19.69
C GLU A 581 -3.79 -19.36 -21.05
N ALA A 582 -2.93 -19.76 -21.97
CA ALA A 582 -2.91 -19.22 -23.31
C ALA A 582 -2.45 -20.27 -24.33
N GLY A 583 -3.18 -20.37 -25.42
CA GLY A 583 -2.85 -21.15 -26.60
C GLY A 583 -2.95 -20.29 -27.85
N ILE A 584 -2.05 -20.52 -28.79
CA ILE A 584 -2.09 -19.94 -30.13
C ILE A 584 -1.92 -21.04 -31.16
N GLN A 585 -2.79 -21.06 -32.16
CA GLN A 585 -2.68 -21.91 -33.33
C GLN A 585 -2.52 -21.03 -34.57
N ILE A 586 -1.45 -21.23 -35.35
CA ILE A 586 -1.21 -20.52 -36.61
C ILE A 586 -0.98 -21.55 -37.71
N LEU A 587 -1.82 -21.54 -38.75
CA LEU A 587 -1.68 -22.43 -39.92
C LEU A 587 -1.55 -23.92 -39.55
N GLY A 588 -2.28 -24.37 -38.51
CA GLY A 588 -2.21 -25.75 -38.02
C GLY A 588 -1.07 -26.06 -37.04
N ALA A 589 -0.11 -25.15 -36.84
CA ALA A 589 0.89 -25.27 -35.78
C ALA A 589 0.31 -24.74 -34.47
N THR A 590 0.44 -25.51 -33.39
CA THR A 590 -0.12 -25.17 -32.08
C THR A 590 0.99 -24.92 -31.08
N LEU A 591 0.92 -23.79 -30.39
CA LEU A 591 1.71 -23.45 -29.22
C LEU A 591 0.75 -23.28 -28.04
N ASN A 592 0.82 -24.19 -27.08
CA ASN A 592 0.04 -24.13 -25.84
C ASN A 592 0.97 -23.81 -24.69
N THR A 593 0.50 -22.98 -23.76
CA THR A 593 1.21 -22.65 -22.54
C THR A 593 0.23 -22.67 -21.38
N HIS A 594 0.51 -23.55 -20.42
CA HIS A 594 -0.09 -23.52 -19.10
C HIS A 594 1.03 -23.19 -18.10
N ILE A 595 0.89 -22.08 -17.38
CA ILE A 595 1.81 -21.69 -16.31
C ILE A 595 1.00 -21.49 -15.05
N LEU A 596 1.35 -22.20 -13.99
CA LEU A 596 0.78 -22.06 -12.66
C LEU A 596 1.92 -21.93 -11.65
N VAL A 597 1.98 -20.82 -10.94
CA VAL A 597 3.01 -20.55 -9.92
C VAL A 597 2.30 -20.25 -8.61
N LYS A 598 2.59 -21.04 -7.59
CA LYS A 598 2.07 -20.91 -6.23
C LYS A 598 3.23 -20.62 -5.26
N GLN A 599 2.91 -20.34 -4.00
CA GLN A 599 3.93 -20.13 -2.97
C GLN A 599 4.78 -21.39 -2.70
N ASP A 600 4.18 -22.57 -2.83
CA ASP A 600 4.77 -23.86 -2.49
C ASP A 600 5.34 -24.63 -3.70
N GLY A 601 5.19 -24.10 -4.91
CA GLY A 601 5.66 -24.75 -6.12
C GLY A 601 5.17 -24.10 -7.40
N PHE A 602 5.56 -24.67 -8.53
CA PHE A 602 5.05 -24.24 -9.83
C PHE A 602 5.01 -25.40 -10.81
N GLU A 603 4.13 -25.24 -11.79
CA GLU A 603 3.88 -26.16 -12.87
C GLU A 603 3.92 -25.37 -14.18
N PHE A 604 4.64 -25.89 -15.16
CA PHE A 604 4.63 -25.36 -16.50
C PHE A 604 4.59 -26.49 -17.52
N ALA A 605 3.68 -26.37 -18.48
CA ALA A 605 3.53 -27.30 -19.58
C ALA A 605 3.50 -26.55 -20.91
N PHE A 606 4.35 -26.96 -21.85
CA PHE A 606 4.39 -26.41 -23.21
C PHE A 606 4.90 -27.45 -24.22
N SER A 607 4.70 -27.21 -25.51
CA SER A 607 5.22 -28.05 -26.58
C SER A 607 6.04 -27.21 -27.56
N GLU A 608 7.35 -27.49 -27.68
CA GLU A 608 8.29 -26.71 -28.48
C GLU A 608 9.50 -27.55 -28.91
N ARG A 609 10.40 -27.00 -29.73
CA ARG A 609 11.69 -27.64 -30.07
C ARG A 609 12.68 -27.58 -28.91
N ILE A 610 13.11 -28.74 -28.42
CA ILE A 610 14.19 -28.85 -27.43
C ILE A 610 15.55 -28.75 -28.15
N PHE A 611 16.43 -27.88 -27.63
CA PHE A 611 17.78 -27.61 -28.16
C PHE A 611 17.79 -27.32 -29.68
N ASN A 612 16.75 -26.64 -30.20
CA ASN A 612 16.55 -26.37 -31.64
C ASN A 612 16.57 -27.61 -32.55
N SER A 613 16.44 -28.81 -31.99
CA SER A 613 16.70 -30.05 -32.71
C SER A 613 15.43 -30.84 -33.00
N PHE A 614 14.58 -31.05 -31.98
CA PHE A 614 13.41 -31.93 -32.09
C PHE A 614 12.21 -31.39 -31.29
N ASN A 615 11.00 -31.59 -31.79
CA ASN A 615 9.78 -31.22 -31.10
C ASN A 615 9.53 -32.12 -29.88
N ALA A 616 9.14 -31.54 -28.74
CA ALA A 616 8.78 -32.28 -27.54
C ALA A 616 7.67 -31.57 -26.75
N SER A 617 6.92 -32.34 -25.98
CA SER A 617 6.06 -31.83 -24.92
C SER A 617 6.86 -31.84 -23.63
N ILE A 618 6.95 -30.68 -22.97
CA ILE A 618 7.69 -30.47 -21.74
C ILE A 618 6.67 -30.23 -20.64
N GLU A 619 6.76 -31.05 -19.60
CA GLU A 619 6.11 -30.87 -18.31
C GLU A 619 7.19 -30.62 -17.29
N ALA A 620 6.97 -29.67 -16.40
CA ALA A 620 7.92 -29.40 -15.35
C ALA A 620 7.23 -28.95 -14.08
N GLU A 621 7.69 -29.55 -12.99
CA GLU A 621 7.13 -29.40 -11.67
C GLU A 621 8.24 -29.08 -10.68
N ALA A 622 7.91 -28.28 -9.68
CA ALA A 622 8.81 -28.02 -8.56
C ALA A 622 8.04 -27.80 -7.27
N THR A 623 8.67 -28.18 -6.17
CA THR A 623 8.23 -27.88 -4.81
C THR A 623 9.26 -26.96 -4.13
N GLY A 624 8.81 -25.90 -3.46
CA GLY A 624 9.68 -24.94 -2.75
C GLY A 624 9.99 -23.65 -3.51
N GLU A 625 11.04 -22.93 -3.10
CA GLU A 625 11.37 -21.59 -3.63
C GLU A 625 11.95 -21.63 -5.06
N LEU A 626 11.41 -20.80 -5.96
CA LEU A 626 11.84 -20.63 -7.37
C LEU A 626 13.33 -20.30 -7.54
N ASN A 627 13.99 -19.71 -6.55
CA ASN A 627 15.42 -19.35 -6.65
C ASN A 627 16.37 -20.52 -6.34
N GLN A 628 15.87 -21.66 -5.82
CA GLN A 628 16.70 -22.80 -5.43
C GLN A 628 17.00 -23.75 -6.58
N GLY A 629 16.29 -23.63 -7.72
CA GLY A 629 16.61 -24.35 -8.95
C GLY A 629 16.42 -25.87 -8.89
N ASN A 630 15.65 -26.38 -7.93
CA ASN A 630 15.34 -27.81 -7.80
C ASN A 630 14.05 -28.14 -8.55
N PHE A 631 14.11 -28.11 -9.87
CA PHE A 631 12.96 -28.37 -10.74
C PHE A 631 13.14 -29.70 -11.45
N TYR A 632 12.03 -30.41 -11.57
CA TYR A 632 11.97 -31.66 -12.27
C TYR A 632 11.34 -31.44 -13.63
N ILE A 633 11.98 -31.95 -14.68
CA ILE A 633 11.51 -31.83 -16.06
C ILE A 633 11.28 -33.22 -16.61
N ARG A 634 10.11 -33.40 -17.19
CA ARG A 634 9.76 -34.53 -18.04
C ARG A 634 9.56 -34.03 -19.47
N ALA A 635 10.28 -34.62 -20.41
CA ALA A 635 10.13 -34.32 -21.83
C ALA A 635 9.72 -35.58 -22.59
N SER A 636 8.62 -35.47 -23.33
CA SER A 636 8.12 -36.51 -24.23
C SER A 636 8.36 -36.08 -25.68
N MET A 637 9.13 -36.86 -26.42
CA MET A 637 9.60 -36.47 -27.75
C MET A 637 8.57 -36.83 -28.82
N HIS A 638 8.42 -35.98 -29.85
CA HIS A 638 7.50 -36.21 -30.95
C HIS A 638 8.12 -37.06 -32.08
N ASN A 639 7.31 -37.31 -33.12
CA ASN A 639 7.65 -38.18 -34.24
C ASN A 639 8.93 -37.80 -34.99
N ASP A 640 9.33 -36.52 -35.02
CA ASP A 640 10.55 -36.08 -35.71
C ASP A 640 11.83 -36.66 -35.09
N MET A 641 11.89 -36.76 -33.75
CA MET A 641 12.98 -37.47 -33.09
C MET A 641 12.91 -38.97 -33.31
N ILE A 642 11.72 -39.56 -33.24
CA ILE A 642 11.52 -41.00 -33.48
C ILE A 642 11.98 -41.38 -34.89
N GLU A 643 11.57 -40.60 -35.90
CA GLU A 643 12.00 -40.77 -37.29
C GLU A 643 13.51 -40.57 -37.45
N TYR A 644 14.08 -39.55 -36.83
CA TYR A 644 15.53 -39.33 -36.84
C TYR A 644 16.28 -40.52 -36.26
N VAL A 645 15.91 -40.97 -35.05
CA VAL A 645 16.54 -42.11 -34.37
C VAL A 645 16.36 -43.38 -35.20
N ASN A 646 15.17 -43.64 -35.74
CA ASN A 646 14.93 -44.80 -36.59
C ASN A 646 15.81 -44.79 -37.85
N ASN A 647 15.77 -43.70 -38.63
CA ASN A 647 16.48 -43.59 -39.89
C ASN A 647 18.00 -43.65 -39.69
N GLN A 648 18.52 -42.85 -38.75
CA GLN A 648 19.96 -42.79 -38.50
C GLN A 648 20.49 -44.07 -37.85
N THR A 649 19.73 -44.72 -36.95
CA THR A 649 20.14 -46.01 -36.36
C THR A 649 20.16 -47.10 -37.42
N ARG A 650 19.15 -47.19 -38.29
CA ARG A 650 19.14 -48.17 -39.40
C ARG A 650 20.30 -47.93 -40.36
N GLN A 651 20.56 -46.67 -40.72
CA GLN A 651 21.68 -46.31 -41.59
C GLN A 651 23.02 -46.67 -40.93
N MET A 652 23.22 -46.29 -39.66
CA MET A 652 24.43 -46.59 -38.90
C MET A 652 24.63 -48.10 -38.75
N LEU A 653 23.58 -48.88 -38.48
CA LEU A 653 23.64 -50.33 -38.45
C LEU A 653 24.02 -50.93 -39.82
N LYS A 654 23.51 -50.36 -40.92
CA LYS A 654 23.90 -50.75 -42.28
C LYS A 654 25.37 -50.42 -42.59
N GLU A 655 25.86 -49.28 -42.11
CA GLU A 655 27.26 -48.86 -42.27
C GLU A 655 28.22 -49.70 -41.42
N ILE A 656 27.89 -49.93 -40.15
CA ILE A 656 28.62 -50.82 -39.23
C ILE A 656 28.70 -52.24 -39.79
N THR A 657 27.60 -52.74 -40.36
CA THR A 657 27.57 -54.10 -40.94
C THR A 657 28.30 -54.21 -42.28
N SER A 658 28.26 -53.16 -43.12
CA SER A 658 29.00 -53.13 -44.41
C SER A 658 30.51 -52.95 -44.23
N SER A 659 30.95 -52.37 -43.11
CA SER A 659 32.37 -52.12 -42.82
C SER A 659 33.04 -53.19 -41.95
N ALA A 660 32.27 -54.09 -41.35
CA ALA A 660 32.78 -55.13 -40.45
C ALA A 660 33.81 -56.06 -41.11
N ASP A 661 33.55 -56.55 -42.33
CA ASP A 661 34.48 -57.43 -43.08
C ASP A 661 35.72 -56.67 -43.60
N SER A 662 35.54 -55.40 -44.01
CA SER A 662 36.62 -54.51 -44.42
C SER A 662 37.59 -54.24 -43.26
N ASN A 663 37.08 -54.00 -42.05
CA ASN A 663 37.88 -53.74 -40.87
C ASN A 663 38.69 -54.96 -40.42
N VAL A 664 38.13 -56.18 -40.56
CA VAL A 664 38.86 -57.44 -40.34
C VAL A 664 39.98 -57.60 -41.38
N SER A 665 39.71 -57.37 -42.66
CA SER A 665 40.69 -57.48 -43.75
C SER A 665 41.83 -56.45 -43.64
N ASN A 666 41.51 -55.21 -43.30
CA ASN A 666 42.50 -54.12 -43.13
C ASN A 666 43.43 -54.40 -41.95
N LYS A 667 42.89 -54.90 -40.82
CA LYS A 667 43.70 -55.24 -39.65
C LYS A 667 44.60 -56.45 -39.87
N GLN A 668 44.16 -57.43 -40.68
CA GLN A 668 44.99 -58.55 -41.15
C GLN A 668 46.16 -58.08 -42.04
N THR A 669 45.93 -57.05 -42.87
CA THR A 669 46.96 -56.46 -43.74
C THR A 669 47.99 -55.65 -42.93
N GLU A 670 47.54 -54.92 -41.90
CA GLU A 670 48.44 -54.23 -40.96
C GLU A 670 49.38 -55.19 -40.23
N ILE A 671 48.87 -56.33 -39.73
CA ILE A 671 49.68 -57.36 -39.06
C ILE A 671 50.77 -57.90 -40.03
N SER A 672 50.39 -58.19 -41.27
CA SER A 672 51.31 -58.75 -42.28
C SER A 672 52.44 -57.77 -42.66
N ASN A 673 52.13 -56.47 -42.76
CA ASN A 673 53.13 -55.45 -43.07
C ASN A 673 54.16 -55.25 -41.93
N VAL A 674 53.70 -55.27 -40.68
CA VAL A 674 54.59 -55.13 -39.51
C VAL A 674 55.47 -56.37 -39.35
N GLU A 675 54.97 -57.57 -39.65
CA GLU A 675 55.76 -58.81 -39.68
C GLU A 675 56.87 -58.78 -40.74
N GLN A 676 56.60 -58.23 -41.93
CA GLN A 676 57.61 -58.09 -42.99
C GLN A 676 58.72 -57.10 -42.62
N GLN A 677 58.38 -55.99 -41.94
CA GLN A 677 59.35 -55.03 -41.42
C GLN A 677 60.25 -55.66 -40.35
N LEU A 678 59.70 -56.49 -39.47
CA LEU A 678 60.45 -57.22 -38.45
C LEU A 678 61.47 -58.20 -39.06
N ALA A 679 61.09 -58.89 -40.15
CA ALA A 679 62.00 -59.78 -40.88
C ALA A 679 63.19 -59.02 -41.50
N SER A 680 62.92 -57.93 -42.23
CA SER A 680 63.97 -57.09 -42.82
C SER A 680 64.91 -56.50 -41.76
N LEU A 681 64.37 -56.15 -40.59
CA LEU A 681 65.15 -55.61 -39.47
C LEU A 681 66.12 -56.63 -38.88
N ASN A 682 65.74 -57.91 -38.82
CA ASN A 682 66.60 -58.98 -38.34
C ASN A 682 67.79 -59.21 -39.29
N ASP A 683 67.55 -59.22 -40.60
CA ASP A 683 68.61 -59.40 -41.61
C ASP A 683 69.66 -58.28 -41.55
N GLU A 684 69.23 -57.02 -41.32
CA GLU A 684 70.13 -55.88 -41.16
C GLU A 684 71.02 -56.00 -39.92
N ILE A 685 70.45 -56.46 -38.79
CA ILE A 685 71.20 -56.63 -37.53
C ILE A 685 72.25 -57.74 -37.69
N GLU A 686 71.88 -58.89 -38.26
CA GLU A 686 72.81 -60.03 -38.43
C GLU A 686 73.98 -59.69 -39.35
N LYS A 687 73.72 -58.96 -40.46
CA LYS A 687 74.77 -58.49 -41.36
C LYS A 687 75.76 -57.58 -40.63
N ARG A 688 75.27 -56.65 -39.81
CA ARG A 688 76.12 -55.69 -39.08
C ARG A 688 77.01 -56.37 -38.02
N ILE A 689 76.48 -57.37 -37.31
CA ILE A 689 77.24 -58.16 -36.34
C ILE A 689 78.46 -58.82 -37.02
N LYS A 690 78.25 -59.39 -38.21
CA LYS A 690 79.32 -60.04 -38.97
C LYS A 690 80.44 -59.08 -39.36
N GLU A 691 80.09 -57.89 -39.87
CA GLU A 691 81.06 -56.85 -40.26
C GLU A 691 81.93 -56.38 -39.08
N ILE A 692 81.35 -56.23 -37.90
CA ILE A 692 82.09 -55.81 -36.68
C ILE A 692 83.09 -56.88 -36.25
N ASN A 693 82.68 -58.15 -36.26
CA ASN A 693 83.54 -59.26 -35.86
C ASN A 693 84.73 -59.44 -36.80
N ASP A 694 84.52 -59.29 -38.11
CA ASP A 694 85.60 -59.33 -39.10
C ASP A 694 86.61 -58.18 -38.87
N ALA A 695 86.12 -56.96 -38.59
CA ALA A 695 86.98 -55.81 -38.30
C ALA A 695 87.82 -55.97 -37.00
N ILE A 696 87.23 -56.56 -35.94
CA ILE A 696 87.95 -56.86 -34.69
C ILE A 696 89.07 -57.88 -34.96
N LYS A 697 88.82 -58.89 -35.77
CA LYS A 697 89.81 -59.92 -36.12
C LYS A 697 91.00 -59.31 -36.85
N ASP A 698 90.76 -58.53 -37.90
CA ASP A 698 91.82 -57.89 -38.69
C ASP A 698 92.67 -56.93 -37.85
N ALA A 699 92.03 -56.15 -36.98
CA ALA A 699 92.74 -55.22 -36.10
C ALA A 699 93.62 -55.93 -35.06
N ASN A 700 93.20 -57.09 -34.55
CA ASN A 700 94.01 -57.92 -33.66
C ASN A 700 95.24 -58.51 -34.36
N GLU A 701 95.09 -58.99 -35.59
CA GLU A 701 96.21 -59.51 -36.39
C GLU A 701 97.26 -58.40 -36.65
N ALA A 702 96.81 -57.20 -37.02
CA ALA A 702 97.68 -56.04 -37.22
C ALA A 702 98.41 -55.62 -35.95
N LEU A 703 97.75 -55.66 -34.80
CA LEU A 703 98.35 -55.34 -33.49
C LEU A 703 99.50 -56.31 -33.16
N GLY A 704 99.29 -57.61 -33.35
CA GLY A 704 100.31 -58.64 -33.10
C GLY A 704 101.56 -58.49 -33.97
N ILE A 705 101.43 -57.99 -35.20
CA ILE A 705 102.57 -57.67 -36.07
C ILE A 705 103.38 -56.50 -35.48
N LYS A 706 102.70 -55.43 -35.03
CA LYS A 706 103.37 -54.24 -34.47
C LYS A 706 104.03 -54.50 -33.12
N GLU A 707 103.53 -55.44 -32.34
CA GLU A 707 104.14 -55.85 -31.07
C GLU A 707 105.51 -56.50 -31.32
N LYS A 708 105.58 -57.44 -32.27
CA LYS A 708 106.83 -58.08 -32.69
C LYS A 708 107.86 -57.07 -33.21
N GLU A 709 107.43 -56.07 -33.99
CA GLU A 709 108.32 -54.99 -34.49
C GLU A 709 108.90 -54.16 -33.33
N LYS A 710 108.09 -53.81 -32.33
CA LYS A 710 108.52 -53.03 -31.16
C LYS A 710 109.51 -53.82 -30.30
N ASP A 711 109.29 -55.11 -30.10
CA ASP A 711 110.19 -55.96 -29.31
C ASP A 711 111.55 -56.16 -30.01
N ALA A 712 111.56 -56.31 -31.33
CA ALA A 712 112.79 -56.36 -32.11
C ALA A 712 113.60 -55.06 -31.97
N ALA A 713 112.95 -53.89 -32.06
CA ALA A 713 113.60 -52.60 -31.90
C ALA A 713 114.11 -52.36 -30.45
N GLU A 714 113.39 -52.88 -29.44
CA GLU A 714 113.80 -52.78 -28.03
C GLU A 714 115.10 -53.54 -27.77
N LYS A 715 115.21 -54.76 -28.32
CA LYS A 715 116.41 -55.58 -28.19
C LYS A 715 117.64 -54.87 -28.76
N ILE A 716 117.51 -54.24 -29.93
CA ILE A 716 118.59 -53.46 -30.57
C ILE A 716 118.99 -52.25 -29.70
N LEU A 717 118.02 -51.51 -29.17
CA LEU A 717 118.29 -50.36 -28.31
C LEU A 717 119.06 -50.75 -27.03
N ARG A 718 118.70 -51.86 -26.38
CA ARG A 718 119.38 -52.33 -25.16
C ARG A 718 120.85 -52.67 -25.41
N GLU A 719 121.18 -53.26 -26.56
CA GLU A 719 122.57 -53.54 -26.93
C GLU A 719 123.35 -52.25 -27.22
N ALA A 720 122.76 -51.29 -27.95
CA ALA A 720 123.38 -49.98 -28.19
C ALA A 720 123.64 -49.21 -26.87
N GLU A 721 122.74 -49.32 -25.88
CA GLU A 721 122.90 -48.66 -24.58
C GLU A 721 124.08 -49.21 -23.77
N LYS A 722 124.27 -50.54 -23.77
CA LYS A 722 125.42 -51.18 -23.13
C LYS A 722 126.73 -50.69 -23.71
N VAL A 723 126.82 -50.58 -25.04
CA VAL A 723 128.00 -50.08 -25.74
C VAL A 723 128.27 -48.62 -25.38
N ARG A 724 127.23 -47.76 -25.40
CA ARG A 724 127.35 -46.34 -25.03
C ARG A 724 127.84 -46.15 -23.60
N ASN A 725 127.33 -46.91 -22.63
CA ASN A 725 127.70 -46.74 -21.23
C ASN A 725 129.16 -47.15 -20.95
N ARG A 726 129.67 -48.19 -21.65
CA ARG A 726 131.11 -48.54 -21.63
C ARG A 726 131.95 -47.41 -22.23
N ALA A 727 131.55 -46.87 -23.37
CA ALA A 727 132.22 -45.76 -24.04
C ALA A 727 132.25 -44.48 -23.18
N ALA A 728 131.14 -44.13 -22.51
CA ALA A 728 131.06 -42.96 -21.64
C ALA A 728 132.01 -43.04 -20.43
N SER A 729 132.21 -44.25 -19.88
CA SER A 729 133.15 -44.48 -18.78
C SER A 729 134.60 -44.29 -19.24
N ALA A 730 134.96 -44.88 -20.39
CA ALA A 730 136.28 -44.69 -21.00
C ALA A 730 136.55 -43.22 -21.36
N LEU A 731 135.55 -42.50 -21.88
CA LEU A 731 135.65 -41.07 -22.22
C LEU A 731 135.99 -40.22 -20.99
N LYS A 732 135.41 -40.54 -19.83
CA LYS A 732 135.67 -39.82 -18.57
C LYS A 732 137.11 -39.99 -18.11
N GLU A 733 137.64 -41.22 -18.18
CA GLU A 733 139.04 -41.51 -17.82
C GLU A 733 140.02 -40.77 -18.75
N VAL A 734 139.79 -40.82 -20.06
CA VAL A 734 140.62 -40.15 -21.07
C VAL A 734 140.60 -38.62 -20.88
N LYS A 735 139.44 -38.02 -20.58
CA LYS A 735 139.33 -36.58 -20.27
C LYS A 735 140.07 -36.18 -18.99
N ASN A 736 140.00 -37.00 -17.94
CA ASN A 736 140.73 -36.73 -16.70
C ASN A 736 142.25 -36.74 -16.96
N LYS A 737 142.74 -37.76 -17.67
CA LYS A 737 144.15 -37.87 -18.06
C LYS A 737 144.61 -36.67 -18.89
N LYS A 738 143.80 -36.22 -19.85
CA LYS A 738 144.05 -35.00 -20.64
C LYS A 738 144.22 -33.77 -19.75
N ASN A 739 143.36 -33.59 -18.75
CA ASN A 739 143.40 -32.44 -17.85
C ASN A 739 144.62 -32.47 -16.93
N GLU A 740 145.00 -33.64 -16.41
CA GLU A 740 146.22 -33.82 -15.61
C GLU A 740 147.48 -33.45 -16.41
N ILE A 741 147.60 -33.96 -17.64
CA ILE A 741 148.71 -33.62 -18.54
C ILE A 741 148.77 -32.11 -18.80
N LYS A 742 147.63 -31.46 -19.06
CA LYS A 742 147.58 -29.99 -19.25
C LYS A 742 148.03 -29.23 -17.99
N LYS A 743 147.66 -29.69 -16.79
CA LYS A 743 148.07 -29.07 -15.52
C LYS A 743 149.58 -29.21 -15.30
N LEU A 744 150.13 -30.40 -15.58
CA LEU A 744 151.56 -30.66 -15.54
C LEU A 744 152.33 -29.76 -16.52
N LEU A 745 151.88 -29.67 -17.78
CA LEU A 745 152.47 -28.80 -18.80
C LEU A 745 152.47 -27.32 -18.37
N ARG A 746 151.40 -26.82 -17.74
CA ARG A 746 151.38 -25.46 -17.19
C ARG A 746 152.41 -25.27 -16.08
N ASN A 747 152.54 -26.23 -15.18
CA ASN A 747 153.51 -26.15 -14.09
C ASN A 747 154.96 -26.19 -14.62
N LEU A 748 155.24 -27.10 -15.55
CA LEU A 748 156.54 -27.19 -16.22
C LEU A 748 156.88 -25.90 -16.99
N ASN A 749 155.92 -25.30 -17.69
CA ASN A 749 156.11 -24.01 -18.34
C ASN A 749 156.38 -22.87 -17.33
N LYS A 750 155.72 -22.88 -16.17
CA LYS A 750 156.01 -21.91 -15.11
C LYS A 750 157.42 -22.10 -14.54
N GLN A 751 157.82 -23.34 -14.26
CA GLN A 751 159.18 -23.67 -13.85
C GLN A 751 160.22 -23.27 -14.90
N LEU A 752 159.89 -23.40 -16.19
CA LEU A 752 160.75 -22.96 -17.30
C LEU A 752 160.97 -21.45 -17.27
N ILE A 753 159.93 -20.67 -17.00
CA ILE A 753 160.00 -19.22 -16.84
C ILE A 753 160.81 -18.84 -15.61
N ASP A 754 160.59 -19.51 -14.48
CA ASP A 754 161.31 -19.22 -13.23
C ASP A 754 162.80 -19.61 -13.33
N ALA A 755 163.11 -20.73 -13.99
CA ALA A 755 164.49 -21.17 -14.24
C ALA A 755 165.29 -20.13 -15.05
N ARG A 756 164.65 -19.35 -15.93
CA ARG A 756 165.29 -18.26 -16.67
C ARG A 756 165.77 -17.11 -15.76
N LYS A 757 165.38 -17.05 -14.48
CA LYS A 757 165.80 -16.02 -13.54
C LYS A 757 167.00 -16.41 -12.66
N ILE A 758 167.53 -17.63 -12.81
CA ILE A 758 168.68 -18.11 -12.04
C ILE A 758 169.93 -17.32 -12.47
N PHE A 759 170.63 -16.71 -11.50
CA PHE A 759 171.81 -15.87 -11.74
C PHE A 759 173.06 -16.64 -12.21
N ASP A 760 173.14 -17.95 -11.93
CA ASP A 760 174.22 -18.81 -12.41
C ASP A 760 173.90 -19.39 -13.82
N PRO A 761 174.64 -18.99 -14.88
CA PRO A 761 174.30 -19.34 -16.27
C PRO A 761 174.36 -20.84 -16.59
N VAL A 762 175.26 -21.57 -15.92
CA VAL A 762 175.45 -23.01 -16.17
C VAL A 762 174.27 -23.80 -15.61
N SER A 763 173.84 -23.46 -14.39
CA SER A 763 172.65 -24.05 -13.76
C SER A 763 171.36 -23.68 -14.49
N GLN A 764 171.27 -22.45 -15.01
CA GLN A 764 170.16 -21.96 -15.83
C GLN A 764 169.99 -22.81 -17.11
N ALA A 765 171.05 -22.99 -17.90
CA ALA A 765 170.99 -23.71 -19.17
C ALA A 765 170.62 -25.20 -19.01
N ARG A 766 171.17 -25.88 -18.00
CA ARG A 766 170.84 -27.29 -17.71
C ARG A 766 169.37 -27.47 -17.32
N THR A 767 168.87 -26.58 -16.47
CA THR A 767 167.48 -26.62 -16.00
C THR A 767 166.50 -26.36 -17.14
N ILE A 768 166.79 -25.35 -17.98
CA ILE A 768 165.99 -25.03 -19.16
C ILE A 768 165.95 -26.21 -20.14
N LYS A 769 167.10 -26.82 -20.46
CA LYS A 769 167.16 -27.96 -21.40
C LYS A 769 166.33 -29.15 -20.93
N ARG A 770 166.37 -29.48 -19.64
CA ARG A 770 165.55 -30.54 -19.05
C ARG A 770 164.06 -30.23 -19.20
N LEU A 771 163.64 -29.03 -18.79
CA LEU A 771 162.24 -28.62 -18.82
C LEU A 771 161.66 -28.56 -20.24
N VAL A 772 162.41 -28.10 -21.23
CA VAL A 772 161.96 -28.10 -22.64
C VAL A 772 161.72 -29.52 -23.16
N LYS A 773 162.62 -30.46 -22.82
CA LYS A 773 162.45 -31.86 -23.19
C LYS A 773 161.19 -32.45 -22.56
N ASP A 774 161.01 -32.25 -21.26
CA ASP A 774 159.84 -32.76 -20.53
C ASP A 774 158.54 -32.18 -21.10
N ILE A 775 158.51 -30.89 -21.45
CA ILE A 775 157.36 -30.25 -22.11
C ILE A 775 157.05 -30.94 -23.44
N ALA A 776 158.04 -31.14 -24.31
CA ALA A 776 157.83 -31.77 -25.61
C ALA A 776 157.34 -33.23 -25.50
N ASP A 777 157.83 -33.97 -24.52
CA ASP A 777 157.40 -35.35 -24.26
C ASP A 777 155.93 -35.38 -23.79
N TRP A 778 155.53 -34.49 -22.88
CA TRP A 778 154.16 -34.38 -22.40
C TRP A 778 153.18 -33.82 -23.44
N GLU A 779 153.62 -32.93 -24.33
CA GLU A 779 152.81 -32.49 -25.47
C GLU A 779 152.53 -33.62 -26.45
N ARG A 780 153.49 -34.53 -26.66
CA ARG A 780 153.30 -35.72 -27.49
C ARG A 780 152.30 -36.69 -26.87
N GLU A 781 152.36 -36.91 -25.56
CA GLU A 781 151.36 -37.71 -24.84
C GLU A 781 149.97 -37.06 -24.87
N LEU A 782 149.89 -35.74 -24.78
CA LEU A 782 148.61 -35.02 -24.91
C LEU A 782 147.95 -35.30 -26.27
N ARG A 783 148.71 -35.30 -27.36
CA ARG A 783 148.17 -35.62 -28.71
C ARG A 783 147.66 -37.05 -28.80
N LYS A 784 148.37 -38.04 -28.26
CA LYS A 784 147.90 -39.44 -28.23
C LYS A 784 146.57 -39.57 -27.48
N VAL A 785 146.42 -38.86 -26.37
CA VAL A 785 145.17 -38.82 -25.59
C VAL A 785 144.05 -38.11 -26.36
N GLU A 786 144.39 -37.10 -27.18
CA GLU A 786 143.44 -36.41 -28.06
C GLU A 786 142.96 -37.28 -29.23
N ASP A 787 143.83 -38.09 -29.85
CA ASP A 787 143.44 -39.02 -30.91
C ASP A 787 142.50 -40.14 -30.41
N GLN A 788 142.63 -40.55 -29.15
CA GLN A 788 141.73 -41.52 -28.51
C GLN A 788 140.31 -41.00 -28.26
N LEU A 789 140.07 -39.68 -28.36
CA LEU A 789 138.75 -39.08 -28.14
C LEU A 789 137.81 -39.19 -29.34
N ASN A 790 138.33 -39.20 -30.58
CA ASN A 790 137.53 -39.14 -31.81
C ASN A 790 136.56 -40.34 -32.06
N PRO A 791 136.91 -41.61 -31.78
CA PRO A 791 136.01 -42.75 -32.00
C PRO A 791 134.78 -42.78 -31.07
N LEU A 792 134.82 -42.05 -29.95
CA LEU A 792 133.80 -42.11 -28.90
C LEU A 792 132.54 -41.26 -29.23
N ASP A 793 132.66 -40.24 -30.08
CA ASP A 793 131.53 -39.39 -30.48
C ASP A 793 130.60 -40.09 -31.48
N ALA A 794 131.14 -40.94 -32.37
CA ALA A 794 130.36 -41.71 -33.35
C ALA A 794 129.36 -42.70 -32.69
N LEU A 795 129.73 -43.29 -31.56
CA LEU A 795 128.88 -44.21 -30.78
C LEU A 795 127.64 -43.52 -30.18
N THR A 796 127.69 -42.20 -29.99
CA THR A 796 126.55 -41.43 -29.49
C THR A 796 125.44 -41.29 -30.55
N GLU A 797 125.80 -41.19 -31.82
CA GLU A 797 124.83 -41.07 -32.92
C GLU A 797 124.13 -42.41 -33.22
N GLU A 798 124.84 -43.53 -33.13
CA GLU A 798 124.25 -44.87 -33.31
C GLU A 798 123.21 -45.20 -32.22
N PHE A 799 123.48 -44.82 -30.97
CA PHE A 799 122.50 -44.92 -29.89
C PHE A 799 121.27 -44.03 -30.13
N LYS A 800 121.46 -42.78 -30.59
CA LYS A 800 120.35 -41.87 -30.92
C LYS A 800 119.46 -42.45 -32.02
N MET A 801 120.03 -43.04 -33.07
CA MET A 801 119.26 -43.70 -34.13
C MET A 801 118.47 -44.90 -33.59
N SER A 802 119.12 -45.78 -32.82
CA SER A 802 118.45 -46.94 -32.21
C SER A 802 117.28 -46.54 -31.32
N LYS A 803 117.43 -45.45 -30.54
CA LYS A 803 116.37 -44.90 -29.68
C LYS A 803 115.21 -44.33 -30.49
N ARG A 804 115.48 -43.67 -31.62
CA ARG A 804 114.43 -43.16 -32.53
C ARG A 804 113.61 -44.32 -33.13
N ASN A 805 114.27 -45.39 -33.57
CA ASN A 805 113.61 -46.55 -34.16
C ASN A 805 112.68 -47.25 -33.16
N PHE A 806 113.14 -47.47 -31.93
CA PHE A 806 112.29 -48.01 -30.86
C PHE A 806 111.06 -47.12 -30.59
N ASN A 807 111.26 -45.81 -30.50
CA ASN A 807 110.15 -44.87 -30.26
C ASN A 807 109.14 -44.87 -31.43
N ALA A 808 109.60 -45.00 -32.68
CA ALA A 808 108.72 -45.11 -33.84
C ALA A 808 107.89 -46.41 -33.80
N ALA A 809 108.52 -47.55 -33.51
CA ALA A 809 107.84 -48.84 -33.40
C ALA A 809 106.81 -48.86 -32.25
N ASN A 810 107.17 -48.31 -31.08
CA ASN A 810 106.25 -48.19 -29.95
C ASN A 810 105.05 -47.28 -30.24
N ARG A 811 105.25 -46.18 -30.99
CA ARG A 811 104.13 -45.34 -31.46
C ARG A 811 103.23 -46.07 -32.44
N ALA A 812 103.79 -46.89 -33.33
CA ALA A 812 103.01 -47.69 -34.27
C ALA A 812 102.15 -48.74 -33.54
N LEU A 813 102.71 -49.43 -32.55
CA LEU A 813 101.97 -50.35 -31.68
C LEU A 813 100.81 -49.65 -30.95
N LYS A 814 101.07 -48.49 -30.31
CA LYS A 814 100.01 -47.71 -29.64
C LYS A 814 98.91 -47.25 -30.58
N LYS A 815 99.24 -46.92 -31.84
CA LYS A 815 98.23 -46.58 -32.86
C LYS A 815 97.37 -47.79 -33.23
N ALA A 816 97.99 -48.96 -33.42
CA ALA A 816 97.26 -50.20 -33.67
C ALA A 816 96.35 -50.57 -32.48
N GLN A 817 96.82 -50.44 -31.24
CA GLN A 817 96.01 -50.68 -30.05
C GLN A 817 94.83 -49.72 -29.96
N LYS A 818 95.06 -48.43 -30.25
CA LYS A 818 93.99 -47.43 -30.27
C LYS A 818 92.95 -47.74 -31.36
N HIS A 819 93.40 -48.22 -32.52
CA HIS A 819 92.49 -48.61 -33.60
C HIS A 819 91.60 -49.78 -33.17
N LEU A 820 92.17 -50.83 -32.57
CA LEU A 820 91.41 -51.95 -32.02
C LEU A 820 90.42 -51.50 -30.93
N ASN A 821 90.86 -50.68 -29.97
CA ASN A 821 90.02 -50.18 -28.89
C ASN A 821 88.87 -49.27 -29.38
N ASN A 822 89.01 -48.68 -30.58
CA ASN A 822 87.97 -47.85 -31.18
C ASN A 822 86.89 -48.66 -31.92
N ILE A 823 87.13 -49.96 -32.16
CA ILE A 823 86.10 -50.84 -32.72
C ILE A 823 85.19 -51.26 -31.55
N LEU A 824 83.94 -50.82 -31.58
CA LEU A 824 82.96 -51.19 -30.58
C LEU A 824 82.56 -52.66 -30.79
N PRO A 825 82.43 -53.47 -29.71
CA PRO A 825 81.89 -54.82 -29.81
C PRO A 825 80.40 -54.76 -30.18
N ALA A 826 79.88 -55.82 -30.77
CA ALA A 826 78.52 -55.86 -31.32
C ALA A 826 77.44 -55.47 -30.30
N GLU A 827 77.62 -55.81 -29.01
CA GLU A 827 76.69 -55.49 -27.92
C GLU A 827 76.67 -54.00 -27.56
N ARG A 828 77.61 -53.21 -28.08
CA ARG A 828 77.76 -51.77 -27.83
C ARG A 828 77.69 -50.93 -29.10
N ASP A 829 77.43 -51.55 -30.25
CA ASP A 829 77.27 -50.82 -31.50
C ASP A 829 75.92 -50.07 -31.51
N PRO A 830 75.92 -48.74 -31.66
CA PRO A 830 74.70 -47.94 -31.59
C PRO A 830 73.66 -48.29 -32.65
N PHE A 831 74.08 -48.81 -33.81
CA PHE A 831 73.17 -49.24 -34.86
C PHE A 831 72.44 -50.54 -34.44
N ILE A 832 73.16 -51.51 -33.87
CA ILE A 832 72.56 -52.75 -33.35
C ILE A 832 71.61 -52.46 -32.18
N ILE A 833 72.05 -51.66 -31.19
CA ILE A 833 71.21 -51.30 -30.03
C ILE A 833 69.95 -50.55 -30.47
N GLY A 834 70.08 -49.55 -31.34
CA GLY A 834 68.94 -48.77 -31.83
C GLY A 834 67.93 -49.65 -32.57
N LYS A 835 68.41 -50.60 -33.37
CA LYS A 835 67.56 -51.53 -34.14
C LYS A 835 66.94 -52.62 -33.25
N GLN A 836 67.59 -53.03 -32.16
CA GLN A 836 67.02 -53.95 -31.17
C GLN A 836 65.84 -53.34 -30.40
N VAL A 837 65.91 -52.05 -30.03
CA VAL A 837 64.78 -51.35 -29.41
C VAL A 837 63.58 -51.27 -30.39
N VAL A 838 63.85 -50.99 -31.67
CA VAL A 838 62.81 -51.00 -32.71
C VAL A 838 62.22 -52.41 -32.88
N LYS A 839 63.04 -53.46 -32.80
CA LYS A 839 62.60 -54.87 -32.86
C LYS A 839 61.64 -55.23 -31.73
N GLU A 840 61.94 -54.83 -30.49
CA GLU A 840 61.05 -55.04 -29.34
C GLU A 840 59.74 -54.26 -29.48
N THR A 841 59.81 -53.01 -29.94
CA THR A 841 58.64 -52.14 -30.17
C THR A 841 57.70 -52.75 -31.23
N LEU A 842 58.25 -53.20 -32.36
CA LEU A 842 57.47 -53.85 -33.41
C LEU A 842 56.87 -55.18 -32.93
N SER A 843 57.57 -55.92 -32.08
CA SER A 843 57.06 -57.18 -31.50
C SER A 843 55.87 -56.96 -30.57
N GLN A 844 55.92 -55.94 -29.70
CA GLN A 844 54.79 -55.56 -28.83
C GLN A 844 53.58 -55.04 -29.65
N GLN A 845 53.85 -54.29 -30.72
CA GLN A 845 52.81 -53.78 -31.61
C GLN A 845 52.05 -54.93 -32.32
N ILE A 846 52.75 -55.99 -32.75
CA ILE A 846 52.11 -57.18 -33.34
C ILE A 846 51.20 -57.88 -32.32
N GLU A 847 51.60 -57.97 -31.05
CA GLU A 847 50.82 -58.63 -30.00
C GLU A 847 49.51 -57.87 -29.69
N LEU A 848 49.57 -56.54 -29.60
CA LEU A 848 48.40 -55.69 -29.42
C LEU A 848 47.42 -55.79 -30.61
N LEU A 849 47.95 -55.74 -31.84
CA LEU A 849 47.15 -55.84 -33.06
C LEU A 849 46.42 -57.19 -33.17
N ARG A 850 47.05 -58.29 -32.73
CA ARG A 850 46.43 -59.63 -32.70
C ARG A 850 45.30 -59.75 -31.68
N SER A 851 45.42 -59.11 -30.52
CA SER A 851 44.34 -59.07 -29.51
C SER A 851 43.11 -58.30 -30.04
N GLN A 852 43.34 -57.13 -30.64
CA GLN A 852 42.27 -56.31 -31.25
C GLN A 852 41.57 -57.02 -32.41
N PHE A 853 42.32 -57.77 -33.22
CA PHE A 853 41.79 -58.58 -34.31
C PHE A 853 40.80 -59.66 -33.81
N GLY A 854 41.06 -60.29 -32.67
CA GLY A 854 40.16 -61.31 -32.08
C GLY A 854 38.79 -60.76 -31.66
N LEU A 855 38.76 -59.55 -31.09
CA LEU A 855 37.51 -58.88 -30.72
C LEU A 855 36.69 -58.45 -31.95
N LEU A 856 37.37 -57.98 -33.00
CA LEU A 856 36.75 -57.62 -34.27
C LEU A 856 36.10 -58.81 -34.99
N GLN A 857 36.66 -60.01 -34.88
CA GLN A 857 36.04 -61.23 -35.44
C GLN A 857 34.72 -61.61 -34.75
N VAL A 858 34.64 -61.46 -33.43
CA VAL A 858 33.41 -61.71 -32.66
C VAL A 858 32.33 -60.69 -33.03
N PHE A 859 32.72 -59.42 -33.14
CA PHE A 859 31.83 -58.34 -33.56
C PHE A 859 31.33 -58.53 -35.00
N ALA A 860 32.20 -58.92 -35.94
CA ALA A 860 31.83 -59.20 -37.34
C ALA A 860 30.82 -60.35 -37.45
N ARG A 861 30.95 -61.40 -36.61
CA ARG A 861 29.95 -62.49 -36.55
C ARG A 861 28.57 -62.00 -36.11
N LYS A 862 28.49 -61.11 -35.12
CA LYS A 862 27.21 -60.53 -34.67
C LYS A 862 26.63 -59.58 -35.72
N ALA A 863 27.47 -58.77 -36.35
CA ALA A 863 27.08 -57.92 -37.47
C ALA A 863 26.52 -58.73 -38.66
N ALA A 864 27.07 -59.93 -38.94
CA ALA A 864 26.53 -60.81 -39.98
C ALA A 864 25.10 -61.29 -39.68
N GLN A 865 24.71 -61.45 -38.40
CA GLN A 865 23.32 -61.76 -38.03
C GLN A 865 22.36 -60.62 -38.40
N VAL A 866 22.79 -59.37 -38.21
CA VAL A 866 22.04 -58.16 -38.63
C VAL A 866 21.87 -58.13 -40.15
N VAL A 867 22.93 -58.41 -40.92
CA VAL A 867 22.86 -58.50 -42.40
C VAL A 867 21.88 -59.59 -42.84
N ALA A 868 21.95 -60.77 -42.22
CA ALA A 868 21.03 -61.87 -42.51
C ALA A 868 19.56 -61.47 -42.26
N PHE A 869 19.30 -60.75 -41.16
CA PHE A 869 17.97 -60.25 -40.85
C PHE A 869 17.50 -59.18 -41.84
N ILE A 870 18.34 -58.19 -42.17
CA ILE A 870 18.02 -57.17 -43.19
C ILE A 870 17.67 -57.84 -44.52
N THR A 871 18.42 -58.88 -44.91
CA THR A 871 18.20 -59.62 -46.15
C THR A 871 16.88 -60.39 -46.14
N ALA A 872 16.47 -60.92 -44.99
CA ALA A 872 15.27 -61.73 -44.85
C ALA A 872 13.98 -60.92 -44.63
N GLN A 873 14.04 -59.82 -43.86
CA GLN A 873 12.88 -59.08 -43.36
C GLN A 873 12.86 -57.60 -43.78
N GLY A 874 13.89 -57.13 -44.49
CA GLY A 874 14.05 -55.74 -44.89
C GLY A 874 14.64 -54.84 -43.79
N ILE A 875 15.23 -53.72 -44.20
CA ILE A 875 15.85 -52.76 -43.27
C ILE A 875 14.83 -52.01 -42.40
N GLU A 876 13.61 -51.83 -42.92
CA GLU A 876 12.51 -51.17 -42.20
C GLU A 876 12.10 -51.94 -40.94
N SER A 877 12.15 -53.28 -40.99
CA SER A 877 11.82 -54.17 -39.87
C SER A 877 12.96 -54.35 -38.88
N LEU A 878 14.14 -53.78 -39.16
CA LEU A 878 15.35 -54.02 -38.36
C LEU A 878 15.26 -53.36 -36.99
N PHE A 879 14.84 -52.10 -36.97
CA PHE A 879 14.83 -51.26 -35.78
C PHE A 879 13.66 -50.29 -35.85
N ASN A 880 12.91 -50.20 -34.76
CA ASN A 880 11.83 -49.23 -34.62
C ASN A 880 11.72 -48.75 -33.17
N VAL A 881 11.53 -47.45 -32.97
CA VAL A 881 11.21 -46.84 -31.68
C VAL A 881 9.73 -46.46 -31.64
N SER A 882 9.04 -46.78 -30.56
CA SER A 882 7.63 -46.41 -30.35
C SER A 882 7.44 -45.21 -29.42
N SER A 883 8.38 -44.97 -28.51
CA SER A 883 8.35 -43.87 -27.55
C SER A 883 9.77 -43.44 -27.20
N ILE A 884 9.97 -42.14 -26.98
CA ILE A 884 11.21 -41.57 -26.45
C ILE A 884 10.82 -40.53 -25.41
N SER A 885 11.36 -40.65 -24.21
CA SER A 885 11.24 -39.64 -23.17
C SER A 885 12.52 -39.50 -22.39
N PHE A 886 12.67 -38.39 -21.69
CA PHE A 886 13.66 -38.26 -20.63
C PHE A 886 13.08 -37.50 -19.45
N GLU A 887 13.70 -37.72 -18.31
CA GLU A 887 13.27 -37.15 -17.05
C GLU A 887 14.51 -36.81 -16.22
N GLY A 888 14.52 -35.64 -15.59
CA GLY A 888 15.68 -35.21 -14.80
C GLY A 888 15.55 -33.82 -14.20
N ASN A 889 16.48 -33.52 -13.29
CA ASN A 889 16.57 -32.20 -12.69
C ASN A 889 17.12 -31.19 -13.72
N ILE A 890 16.60 -29.96 -13.77
CA ILE A 890 17.05 -28.87 -14.67
C ILE A 890 18.58 -28.71 -14.70
N GLN A 891 19.26 -28.83 -13.56
CA GLN A 891 20.72 -28.70 -13.44
C GLN A 891 21.46 -29.83 -14.16
N SER A 892 20.83 -31.00 -14.26
CA SER A 892 21.39 -32.17 -14.96
C SER A 892 21.08 -32.17 -16.46
N VAL A 893 19.91 -31.68 -16.88
CA VAL A 893 19.49 -31.70 -18.29
C VAL A 893 19.89 -30.44 -19.08
N GLY A 894 20.16 -29.32 -18.41
CA GLY A 894 20.43 -28.01 -19.04
C GLY A 894 21.69 -27.97 -19.94
N ALA A 895 22.62 -28.92 -19.76
CA ALA A 895 23.81 -29.05 -20.60
C ALA A 895 23.55 -29.74 -21.96
N GLY A 896 22.33 -30.21 -22.21
CA GLY A 896 21.98 -30.96 -23.43
C GLY A 896 22.36 -32.44 -23.38
N GLN A 897 22.89 -32.92 -22.26
CA GLN A 897 23.18 -34.33 -22.01
C GLN A 897 22.08 -34.93 -21.13
N VAL A 898 21.35 -35.91 -21.66
CA VAL A 898 20.22 -36.54 -20.96
C VAL A 898 20.32 -38.05 -21.02
N SER A 899 19.65 -38.75 -20.10
CA SER A 899 19.39 -40.19 -20.25
C SER A 899 18.04 -40.38 -20.93
N LEU A 900 18.03 -40.78 -22.21
CA LEU A 900 16.80 -41.11 -22.93
C LEU A 900 16.34 -42.51 -22.51
N SER A 901 15.06 -42.65 -22.17
CA SER A 901 14.36 -43.92 -22.13
C SER A 901 13.63 -44.13 -23.46
N MET A 902 13.89 -45.27 -24.10
CA MET A 902 13.34 -45.59 -25.42
C MET A 902 12.74 -46.99 -25.42
N ASP A 903 11.49 -47.11 -25.85
CA ASP A 903 10.90 -48.41 -26.15
C ASP A 903 11.24 -48.78 -27.59
N VAL A 904 12.12 -49.77 -27.75
CA VAL A 904 12.65 -50.16 -29.07
C VAL A 904 12.24 -51.59 -29.41
N SER A 905 12.00 -51.82 -30.70
CA SER A 905 11.96 -53.14 -31.33
C SER A 905 13.20 -53.30 -32.18
N PHE A 906 14.03 -54.30 -31.89
CA PHE A 906 15.23 -54.62 -32.65
C PHE A 906 15.19 -56.09 -33.05
N MET A 907 15.26 -56.37 -34.36
CA MET A 907 15.16 -57.71 -34.95
C MET A 907 13.95 -58.53 -34.43
N GLY A 908 12.83 -57.86 -34.15
CA GLY A 908 11.59 -58.47 -33.67
C GLY A 908 11.48 -58.65 -32.15
N GLY A 909 12.54 -58.36 -31.37
CA GLY A 909 12.51 -58.32 -29.91
C GLY A 909 12.22 -56.90 -29.40
N THR A 910 11.23 -56.75 -28.51
CA THR A 910 10.95 -55.48 -27.84
C THR A 910 11.69 -55.36 -26.52
N GLN A 911 12.30 -54.21 -26.27
CA GLN A 911 13.00 -53.91 -25.03
C GLN A 911 13.03 -52.39 -24.77
N ASN A 912 13.06 -52.01 -23.50
CA ASN A 912 13.34 -50.63 -23.11
C ASN A 912 14.86 -50.43 -23.02
N ILE A 913 15.37 -49.33 -23.59
CA ILE A 913 16.80 -48.98 -23.57
C ILE A 913 16.96 -47.59 -22.96
N GLU A 914 17.78 -47.50 -21.93
CA GLU A 914 18.31 -46.23 -21.44
C GLU A 914 19.63 -45.87 -22.13
N LEU A 915 19.73 -44.67 -22.69
CA LEU A 915 20.89 -44.19 -23.43
C LEU A 915 21.27 -42.78 -23.00
N ALA A 916 22.55 -42.58 -22.65
CA ALA A 916 23.11 -41.24 -22.56
C ALA A 916 23.14 -40.60 -23.97
N PHE A 917 22.39 -39.52 -24.15
CA PHE A 917 22.23 -38.82 -25.42
C PHE A 917 22.62 -37.35 -25.26
N ASN A 918 23.41 -36.85 -26.20
CA ASN A 918 23.79 -35.45 -26.25
C ASN A 918 23.06 -34.77 -27.42
N PHE A 919 22.14 -33.86 -27.13
CA PHE A 919 21.42 -33.11 -28.16
C PHE A 919 22.33 -32.17 -28.98
N GLN A 920 23.51 -31.81 -28.48
CA GLN A 920 24.51 -31.05 -29.25
C GLN A 920 25.32 -31.91 -30.22
N ASP A 921 25.34 -33.23 -30.01
CA ASP A 921 25.94 -34.21 -30.93
C ASP A 921 25.06 -35.47 -31.04
N PRO A 922 23.89 -35.36 -31.70
CA PRO A 922 22.95 -36.48 -31.82
C PRO A 922 23.56 -37.72 -32.46
N VAL A 923 24.55 -37.53 -33.36
CA VAL A 923 25.18 -38.60 -34.14
C VAL A 923 25.97 -39.56 -33.24
N SER A 924 26.70 -39.05 -32.24
CA SER A 924 27.42 -39.93 -31.30
C SER A 924 26.46 -40.74 -30.41
N GLY A 925 25.31 -40.17 -30.05
CA GLY A 925 24.22 -40.89 -29.37
C GLY A 925 23.69 -42.05 -30.23
N ILE A 926 23.36 -41.79 -31.50
CA ILE A 926 22.90 -42.82 -32.44
C ILE A 926 23.95 -43.92 -32.66
N ARG A 927 25.24 -43.56 -32.75
CA ARG A 927 26.32 -44.55 -32.88
C ARG A 927 26.39 -45.45 -31.66
N SER A 928 26.36 -44.87 -30.46
CA SER A 928 26.39 -45.61 -29.19
C SER A 928 25.19 -46.56 -29.06
N LEU A 929 24.00 -46.12 -29.49
CA LEU A 929 22.80 -46.97 -29.57
C LEU A 929 23.02 -48.14 -30.53
N SER A 930 23.49 -47.87 -31.74
CA SER A 930 23.70 -48.88 -32.79
C SER A 930 24.71 -49.95 -32.38
N GLU A 931 25.83 -49.54 -31.78
CA GLU A 931 26.86 -50.46 -31.28
C GLU A 931 26.35 -51.33 -30.13
N ARG A 932 25.59 -50.73 -29.20
CA ARG A 932 24.98 -51.46 -28.08
C ARG A 932 23.98 -52.50 -28.58
N LEU A 933 23.17 -52.17 -29.58
CA LEU A 933 22.22 -53.12 -30.19
C LEU A 933 22.93 -54.33 -30.82
N VAL A 934 24.03 -54.13 -31.55
CA VAL A 934 24.83 -55.23 -32.13
C VAL A 934 25.48 -56.08 -31.04
N GLN A 935 25.97 -55.47 -29.96
CA GLN A 935 26.60 -56.19 -28.85
C GLN A 935 25.61 -57.06 -28.05
N LEU A 936 24.35 -56.60 -27.93
CA LEU A 936 23.27 -57.31 -27.24
C LEU A 936 22.77 -58.57 -27.98
N LEU A 937 23.16 -58.77 -29.25
CA LEU A 937 22.91 -60.02 -29.96
C LEU A 937 23.68 -61.15 -29.29
N SER A 938 23.00 -62.26 -29.03
CA SER A 938 23.58 -63.45 -28.39
C SER A 938 24.41 -64.29 -29.37
#